data_AF-A0A815B183-F1
#
_entry.id   AF-A0A815B183-F1
#
_cell.length_a   1.000
_cell.length_b   1.000
_cell.length_c   1.000
_cell.angle_alpha   90.00
_cell.angle_beta   90.00
_cell.angle_gamma   90.00
#
_symmetry.space_group_name_H-M   'P 1'
#
loop_
_entity.id
_entity.type
_entity.pdbx_description
1 polymer ?
#
loop_
_entity_poly.entity_id
_entity_poly.type
_entity_poly.pdbx_seq_one_letter_code
_entity_poly.pdbx_strand_id
1 'polypeptide(L)'
;MSSDEEDFSDVSTDFDDISTDYEEYYTTDYEDDDDEDDDDMLTPQPVPFRECLRMLDTALSASNPPVLPRWCASEQIGIIDDPMLLIHGHQRYLSIPMNTREARRFIRKSEPFDMKIDIVDGISFVPTVCQIPVNSFSILNPQWTTKVEPYLKQTCVAQTLQLDPNQIELKLSNLLLLEPCQFPRQFTWAKDKQNPSTIAKLFISLPSIYNGGKETITYYKEKHVFDLSEKDSNKSSFYTIVPMSNECKHEIDFISSGYKLVLVYDIISLSSNIFYNVDINETIMIRVGRILETYIRKLENDYQGYLSKIILPFSDTFIMGNNPLLHGNDRVIGTILRRTIEQYHSDKFLLYQGIIQPNRSNDGTVHACRLLTDLNLIVPNKTNTLFNHIDLCLGNCNETYSGNIFLRKTRTDQGNFVSFEQFTVPIWCIVPVNHKYNILIDNIPRVLTHLEHNLIPHHHYTEAFLLIDWLLTTTKKINFNTKSLLHQLVRLLPNKTITDKVIVIIRQLFEHKKFLEQFFPMILKQEYDDIVYLLKYSKDTNIQLYIHQVFQNVLKRKSRDKDKIRLAIKFIGILSTRNIDLSFLLVLIHELLSNIFKPNNPMLSINDLANLLALLSISIDSFQPSCQIISQQIIRQIKITTTTTMTSSTTTHLLRAVLVPTLIQIHRQFIDANQMFQKRKRTPVTNFPPWFLSLYQTCLSLLNAYCNSSPPIPTYDNISDNFQTHYCSICEELFTFLQNTNIFEKTFLIPKDKIYHFNKIVNKFTPLIINVKPMTSDNENHQIYIMKMSTDDEEIWRENNLLRSLLTHIQLSNDTEDQSDMTRSKRFKSSL
;
A
#
# COMPACT_ATOMS: atom_id res chain seq x y z
N MET A 1 -14.74 -37.30 80.21
CA MET A 1 -14.96 -38.73 79.92
C MET A 1 -15.29 -38.78 78.43
N SER A 2 -14.48 -39.21 77.49
CA SER A 2 -13.16 -39.87 77.37
C SER A 2 -12.78 -39.58 75.89
N SER A 3 -11.74 -38.81 75.59
CA SER A 3 -10.34 -39.23 75.34
C SER A 3 -10.24 -40.33 74.27
N ASP A 4 -9.74 -39.94 73.09
CA ASP A 4 -8.90 -40.77 72.22
C ASP A 4 -8.00 -39.79 71.41
N GLU A 5 -6.75 -39.69 71.86
CA GLU A 5 -5.62 -39.04 71.21
C GLU A 5 -4.80 -40.15 70.53
N GLU A 6 -4.48 -40.01 69.25
CA GLU A 6 -3.48 -40.86 68.58
C GLU A 6 -2.30 -40.01 68.09
N ASP A 7 -1.17 -40.26 68.74
CA ASP A 7 0.21 -39.89 68.41
C ASP A 7 0.63 -40.40 67.02
N PHE A 8 1.32 -39.55 66.25
CA PHE A 8 2.26 -40.00 65.23
C PHE A 8 3.61 -39.32 65.44
N SER A 9 4.57 -40.16 65.77
CA SER A 9 5.95 -39.88 66.16
C SER A 9 6.87 -39.53 64.99
N ASP A 10 7.84 -38.69 65.33
CA ASP A 10 9.06 -38.33 64.60
C ASP A 10 9.80 -39.52 63.97
N VAL A 11 10.26 -39.31 62.73
CA VAL A 11 11.32 -40.10 62.09
C VAL A 11 12.38 -39.14 61.56
N SER A 12 13.40 -38.92 62.37
CA SER A 12 14.70 -38.38 61.98
C SER A 12 15.58 -39.52 61.48
N THR A 13 16.09 -39.42 60.25
CA THR A 13 17.20 -40.26 59.78
C THR A 13 18.35 -39.38 59.34
N ASP A 14 19.41 -39.46 60.13
CA ASP A 14 20.76 -39.01 59.88
C ASP A 14 21.30 -39.57 58.55
N PHE A 15 22.04 -38.75 57.80
CA PHE A 15 22.98 -39.24 56.80
C PHE A 15 24.32 -38.52 56.94
N ASP A 16 25.30 -39.37 57.20
CA ASP A 16 26.68 -39.17 57.61
C ASP A 16 27.58 -38.31 56.71
N ASP A 17 28.56 -37.72 57.41
CA ASP A 17 29.85 -37.22 56.95
C ASP A 17 30.59 -38.19 56.03
N ILE A 18 31.14 -37.66 54.92
CA ILE A 18 32.31 -38.24 54.25
C ILE A 18 33.33 -37.14 53.98
N SER A 19 34.24 -37.00 54.94
CA SER A 19 35.58 -36.45 54.76
C SER A 19 36.52 -37.58 54.34
N THR A 20 37.24 -37.43 53.23
CA THR A 20 38.51 -38.16 53.02
C THR A 20 39.50 -37.28 52.28
N ASP A 21 40.54 -36.92 53.01
CA ASP A 21 41.84 -36.49 52.56
C ASP A 21 42.43 -37.48 51.53
N TYR A 22 43.14 -36.97 50.53
CA TYR A 22 44.16 -37.73 49.81
C TYR A 22 45.38 -36.85 49.51
N GLU A 23 46.50 -37.34 50.02
CA GLU A 23 47.86 -36.81 49.98
C GLU A 23 48.50 -36.83 48.58
N GLU A 24 49.22 -35.74 48.28
CA GLU A 24 50.67 -35.66 48.01
C GLU A 24 51.41 -36.61 47.03
N TYR A 25 52.38 -36.00 46.32
CA TYR A 25 53.51 -36.52 45.52
C TYR A 25 53.29 -37.02 44.08
N TYR A 26 53.71 -36.20 43.10
CA TYR A 26 54.90 -36.47 42.27
C TYR A 26 55.49 -35.15 41.74
N THR A 27 56.73 -34.88 42.13
CA THR A 27 57.67 -33.96 41.50
C THR A 27 58.20 -34.60 40.21
N THR A 28 58.04 -33.91 39.08
CA THR A 28 58.88 -34.13 37.90
C THR A 28 59.32 -32.78 37.35
N ASP A 29 60.61 -32.54 37.50
CA ASP A 29 61.39 -31.54 36.80
C ASP A 29 61.16 -31.68 35.29
N TYR A 30 60.68 -30.60 34.65
CA TYR A 30 60.94 -30.35 33.25
C TYR A 30 61.44 -28.92 33.10
N GLU A 31 62.64 -28.91 32.54
CA GLU A 31 63.53 -27.84 32.17
C GLU A 31 62.82 -26.69 31.42
N ASP A 32 63.31 -25.49 31.75
CA ASP A 32 63.36 -24.29 30.92
C ASP A 32 63.20 -24.56 29.41
N ASP A 33 62.08 -24.09 28.86
CA ASP A 33 62.04 -23.61 27.48
C ASP A 33 61.41 -22.20 27.53
N ASP A 34 62.30 -21.22 27.38
CA ASP A 34 62.02 -19.82 27.13
C ASP A 34 61.29 -19.68 25.78
N ASP A 35 59.97 -19.89 25.76
CA ASP A 35 59.12 -19.42 24.68
C ASP A 35 58.44 -18.13 25.14
N GLU A 36 59.07 -17.01 24.79
CA GLU A 36 58.45 -15.68 24.69
C GLU A 36 57.36 -15.68 23.61
N ASP A 37 56.31 -16.48 23.79
CA ASP A 37 55.14 -16.47 22.91
C ASP A 37 54.03 -15.65 23.55
N ASP A 38 53.99 -14.38 23.13
CA ASP A 38 52.81 -13.54 22.97
C ASP A 38 51.67 -13.78 23.97
N ASP A 39 51.68 -12.98 25.05
CA ASP A 39 50.48 -12.59 25.80
C ASP A 39 49.51 -11.81 24.88
N ASP A 40 49.03 -12.46 23.83
CA ASP A 40 47.74 -12.18 23.21
C ASP A 40 46.70 -12.51 24.28
N MET A 41 46.52 -11.56 25.21
CA MET A 41 45.34 -11.40 26.04
C MET A 41 44.14 -11.71 25.14
N LEU A 42 43.62 -12.93 25.28
CA LEU A 42 42.52 -13.47 24.48
C LEU A 42 41.37 -12.47 24.57
N THR A 43 41.31 -11.55 23.61
CA THR A 43 40.20 -10.61 23.51
C THR A 43 38.99 -11.50 23.37
N PRO A 44 38.02 -11.45 24.31
CA PRO A 44 36.95 -12.42 24.36
C PRO A 44 36.28 -12.48 22.99
N GLN A 45 36.38 -13.66 22.36
CA GLN A 45 35.87 -13.89 21.03
C GLN A 45 34.40 -13.45 20.95
N PRO A 46 34.01 -12.66 19.95
CA PRO A 46 32.67 -12.09 19.89
C PRO A 46 31.61 -13.19 19.78
N VAL A 47 30.75 -13.26 20.80
CA VAL A 47 29.60 -14.21 20.81
C VAL A 47 28.69 -13.96 19.58
N PRO A 48 28.44 -14.94 18.69
CA PRO A 48 27.67 -14.73 17.46
C PRO A 48 26.23 -14.22 17.71
N PHE A 49 25.63 -13.49 16.75
CA PHE A 49 24.24 -12.98 16.85
C PHE A 49 23.22 -14.07 17.23
N ARG A 50 23.36 -15.26 16.63
CA ARG A 50 22.51 -16.42 16.91
C ARG A 50 22.62 -16.89 18.36
N GLU A 51 23.78 -16.69 18.97
CA GLU A 51 24.04 -17.01 20.36
C GLU A 51 23.45 -15.95 21.30
N CYS A 52 23.42 -14.67 20.94
CA CYS A 52 22.64 -13.67 21.67
C CYS A 52 21.13 -13.98 21.67
N LEU A 53 20.58 -14.43 20.53
CA LEU A 53 19.18 -14.89 20.45
C LEU A 53 18.94 -16.13 21.31
N ARG A 54 19.87 -17.10 21.28
CA ARG A 54 19.80 -18.30 22.13
C ARG A 54 19.91 -17.93 23.60
N MET A 55 20.77 -16.99 23.97
CA MET A 55 20.89 -16.47 25.33
C MET A 55 19.63 -15.75 25.78
N LEU A 56 18.96 -15.01 24.89
CA LEU A 56 17.68 -14.36 25.17
C LEU A 56 16.58 -15.39 25.38
N ASP A 57 16.46 -16.37 24.47
CA ASP A 57 15.50 -17.47 24.57
C ASP A 57 15.73 -18.33 25.83
N THR A 58 17.00 -18.61 26.15
CA THR A 58 17.41 -19.28 27.39
C THR A 58 17.13 -18.42 28.61
N ALA A 59 17.35 -17.10 28.56
CA ALA A 59 17.05 -16.21 29.68
C ALA A 59 15.55 -16.12 29.94
N LEU A 60 14.73 -16.18 28.88
CA LEU A 60 13.26 -16.20 28.95
C LEU A 60 12.73 -17.57 29.37
N SER A 61 13.44 -18.67 29.07
CA SER A 61 13.01 -20.05 29.33
C SER A 61 13.58 -20.69 30.61
N ALA A 62 14.75 -20.24 31.10
CA ALA A 62 15.50 -20.90 32.19
C ALA A 62 15.14 -20.42 33.60
N SER A 63 14.35 -19.35 33.74
CA SER A 63 13.69 -19.06 35.00
C SER A 63 12.49 -19.97 35.15
N ASN A 64 12.21 -20.51 36.35
CA ASN A 64 10.84 -20.88 36.72
C ASN A 64 9.96 -19.76 36.15
N PRO A 65 9.06 -20.06 35.18
CA PRO A 65 8.37 -19.02 34.44
C PRO A 65 7.82 -18.05 35.49
N PRO A 66 8.12 -16.74 35.39
CA PRO A 66 7.64 -15.77 36.37
C PRO A 66 6.18 -16.12 36.61
N VAL A 67 5.78 -16.35 37.88
CA VAL A 67 4.43 -16.82 38.21
C VAL A 67 3.50 -15.95 37.40
N LEU A 68 2.94 -16.52 36.34
CA LEU A 68 2.20 -15.73 35.38
C LEU A 68 1.14 -15.02 36.21
N PRO A 69 0.91 -13.70 36.02
CA PRO A 69 -0.21 -13.04 36.68
C PRO A 69 -1.40 -13.97 36.56
N ARG A 70 -2.03 -14.28 37.69
CA ARG A 70 -3.15 -15.21 37.76
C ARG A 70 -4.18 -14.72 36.74
N TRP A 71 -4.17 -15.33 35.56
CA TRP A 71 -4.99 -14.88 34.44
C TRP A 71 -6.46 -15.22 34.72
N CYS A 72 -6.69 -16.21 35.58
CA CYS A 72 -7.94 -16.42 36.27
C CYS A 72 -7.69 -16.54 37.77
N ALA A 73 -8.72 -16.24 38.55
CA ALA A 73 -8.77 -16.58 39.97
C ALA A 73 -10.20 -16.97 40.31
N SER A 74 -10.34 -17.84 41.30
CA SER A 74 -11.61 -18.09 41.95
C SER A 74 -11.37 -18.16 43.46
N GLU A 75 -11.96 -17.23 44.20
CA GLU A 75 -11.72 -17.10 45.64
C GLU A 75 -13.01 -16.74 46.38
N GLN A 76 -13.07 -17.11 47.65
CA GLN A 76 -14.15 -16.71 48.54
C GLN A 76 -14.02 -15.21 48.82
N ILE A 77 -15.10 -14.48 48.53
CA ILE A 77 -15.25 -13.15 49.08
C ILE A 77 -15.79 -13.36 50.49
N GLY A 78 -15.24 -12.67 51.48
CA GLY A 78 -15.80 -12.70 52.83
C GLY A 78 -17.29 -12.31 52.85
N ILE A 79 -17.85 -12.08 54.03
CA ILE A 79 -19.26 -11.69 54.15
C ILE A 79 -19.50 -10.39 53.37
N ILE A 80 -20.15 -10.49 52.21
CA ILE A 80 -20.56 -9.35 51.39
C ILE A 80 -21.95 -8.92 51.84
N ASP A 81 -22.18 -7.61 51.91
CA ASP A 81 -23.52 -7.07 52.07
C ASP A 81 -24.47 -7.58 50.98
N ASP A 82 -25.72 -7.91 51.34
CA ASP A 82 -26.74 -8.36 50.39
C ASP A 82 -26.99 -7.27 49.33
N PRO A 83 -26.87 -7.57 48.01
CA PRO A 83 -27.13 -6.60 46.95
C PRO A 83 -28.57 -6.07 46.92
N MET A 84 -29.53 -6.71 47.59
CA MET A 84 -30.95 -6.39 47.56
C MET A 84 -31.48 -6.31 46.12
N LEU A 85 -31.31 -7.40 45.37
CA LEU A 85 -31.64 -7.46 43.94
C LEU A 85 -33.15 -7.31 43.71
N LEU A 86 -33.53 -6.25 43.01
CA LEU A 86 -34.89 -6.01 42.52
C LEU A 86 -34.98 -6.32 41.03
N ILE A 87 -35.68 -7.39 40.66
CA ILE A 87 -36.07 -7.62 39.26
C ILE A 87 -37.22 -6.69 38.92
N HIS A 88 -37.11 -5.94 37.82
CA HIS A 88 -38.18 -5.04 37.40
C HIS A 88 -39.47 -5.81 37.08
N GLY A 89 -40.59 -5.28 37.54
CA GLY A 89 -41.89 -5.97 37.48
C GLY A 89 -42.13 -6.99 38.60
N HIS A 90 -41.17 -7.22 39.51
CA HIS A 90 -41.42 -7.88 40.78
C HIS A 90 -41.63 -6.86 41.91
N GLN A 91 -42.60 -7.12 42.79
CA GLN A 91 -42.88 -6.25 43.94
C GLN A 91 -41.93 -6.47 45.12
N ARG A 92 -41.05 -7.47 45.06
CA ARG A 92 -40.14 -7.88 46.14
C ARG A 92 -38.75 -8.12 45.58
N TYR A 93 -37.75 -7.84 46.39
CA TYR A 93 -36.37 -8.22 46.13
C TYR A 93 -36.21 -9.75 46.21
N LEU A 94 -35.20 -10.28 45.53
CA LEU A 94 -34.81 -11.68 45.65
C LEU A 94 -34.22 -11.93 47.04
N SER A 95 -34.64 -12.99 47.71
CA SER A 95 -34.04 -13.38 48.97
C SER A 95 -32.72 -14.11 48.71
N ILE A 96 -31.72 -13.78 49.50
CA ILE A 96 -30.42 -14.45 49.51
C ILE A 96 -30.24 -15.05 50.92
N PRO A 97 -29.91 -16.34 51.08
CA PRO A 97 -29.63 -17.29 50.01
C PRO A 97 -30.88 -17.70 49.22
N MET A 98 -30.71 -17.83 47.90
CA MET A 98 -31.83 -18.08 47.00
C MET A 98 -32.38 -19.49 47.17
N ASN A 99 -33.71 -19.58 47.28
CA ASN A 99 -34.44 -20.85 47.39
C ASN A 99 -35.13 -21.25 46.07
N THR A 100 -35.53 -22.51 45.96
CA THR A 100 -36.21 -23.09 44.79
C THR A 100 -37.46 -22.32 44.35
N ARG A 101 -38.22 -21.74 45.28
CA ARG A 101 -39.46 -21.01 44.95
C ARG A 101 -39.13 -19.71 44.22
N GLU A 102 -38.10 -19.01 44.64
CA GLU A 102 -37.64 -17.77 44.01
C GLU A 102 -36.92 -18.02 42.69
N ALA A 103 -36.08 -19.05 42.61
CA ALA A 103 -35.47 -19.47 41.35
C ALA A 103 -36.54 -19.74 40.28
N ARG A 104 -37.62 -20.45 40.60
CA ARG A 104 -38.75 -20.65 39.68
C ARG A 104 -39.46 -19.37 39.27
N ARG A 105 -39.46 -18.34 40.12
CA ARG A 105 -40.01 -17.02 39.76
C ARG A 105 -39.07 -16.29 38.82
N PHE A 106 -37.76 -16.35 39.08
CA PHE A 106 -36.71 -15.82 38.21
C PHE A 106 -36.83 -16.42 36.81
N ILE A 107 -36.90 -17.76 36.69
CA ILE A 107 -36.98 -18.48 35.42
C ILE A 107 -38.14 -18.00 34.53
N ARG A 108 -39.28 -17.64 35.12
CA ARG A 108 -40.46 -17.16 34.37
C ARG A 108 -40.28 -15.78 33.74
N LYS A 109 -39.28 -15.02 34.17
CA LYS A 109 -39.00 -13.64 33.72
C LYS A 109 -37.68 -13.51 33.00
N SER A 110 -36.80 -14.49 33.14
CA SER A 110 -35.54 -14.57 32.43
C SER A 110 -35.72 -15.07 31.00
N GLU A 111 -34.73 -14.78 30.19
CA GLU A 111 -34.52 -15.39 28.88
C GLU A 111 -33.43 -16.48 28.99
N PRO A 112 -33.42 -17.49 28.10
CA PRO A 112 -32.31 -18.43 28.05
C PRO A 112 -31.01 -17.70 27.71
N PHE A 113 -29.92 -18.01 28.43
CA PHE A 113 -28.60 -17.50 28.11
C PHE A 113 -28.09 -18.15 26.81
N ASP A 114 -27.56 -17.35 25.89
CA ASP A 114 -27.02 -17.83 24.62
C ASP A 114 -25.71 -18.61 24.86
N MET A 115 -25.86 -19.91 25.10
CA MET A 115 -24.76 -20.87 25.20
C MET A 115 -24.64 -21.60 23.87
N LYS A 116 -23.40 -21.95 23.51
CA LYS A 116 -23.23 -22.99 22.47
C LYS A 116 -23.92 -24.24 22.99
N ILE A 117 -24.93 -24.69 22.24
CA ILE A 117 -25.64 -25.93 22.54
C ILE A 117 -24.62 -27.05 22.36
N ASP A 118 -24.24 -27.69 23.46
CA ASP A 118 -23.46 -28.91 23.41
C ASP A 118 -24.37 -30.01 22.90
N ILE A 119 -24.10 -30.45 21.66
CA ILE A 119 -24.75 -31.61 21.07
C ILE A 119 -23.89 -32.81 21.43
N VAL A 120 -24.26 -33.51 22.50
CA VAL A 120 -23.69 -34.80 22.85
C VAL A 120 -24.60 -35.87 22.23
N ASP A 121 -24.03 -36.73 21.38
CA ASP A 121 -24.74 -37.85 20.74
C ASP A 121 -26.02 -37.47 19.96
N GLY A 122 -26.06 -36.26 19.39
CA GLY A 122 -27.20 -35.78 18.59
C GLY A 122 -28.41 -35.31 19.41
N ILE A 123 -28.31 -35.28 20.74
CA ILE A 123 -29.34 -34.74 21.61
C ILE A 123 -29.02 -33.28 21.90
N SER A 124 -29.90 -32.39 21.45
CA SER A 124 -29.85 -30.96 21.80
C SER A 124 -30.43 -30.77 23.20
N PHE A 125 -29.62 -30.27 24.12
CA PHE A 125 -30.08 -29.95 25.47
C PHE A 125 -30.58 -28.51 25.53
N VAL A 126 -31.74 -28.32 26.16
CA VAL A 126 -32.30 -26.98 26.42
C VAL A 126 -31.31 -26.20 27.31
N PRO A 127 -31.07 -24.90 27.05
CA PRO A 127 -30.21 -24.08 27.89
C PRO A 127 -30.66 -24.14 29.35
N THR A 128 -29.82 -24.66 30.24
CA THR A 128 -30.08 -24.73 31.68
C THR A 128 -29.57 -23.50 32.44
N VAL A 129 -29.29 -22.42 31.70
CA VAL A 129 -28.88 -21.14 32.24
C VAL A 129 -29.86 -20.10 31.77
N CYS A 130 -30.45 -19.42 32.74
CA CYS A 130 -31.37 -18.32 32.55
C CYS A 130 -30.63 -17.01 32.83
N GLN A 131 -30.89 -15.96 32.07
CA GLN A 131 -30.34 -14.63 32.31
C GLN A 131 -31.40 -13.56 32.44
N ILE A 132 -31.07 -12.53 33.21
CA ILE A 132 -31.77 -11.25 33.23
C ILE A 132 -30.74 -10.18 32.87
N PRO A 133 -30.97 -9.39 31.81
CA PRO A 133 -30.04 -8.35 31.40
C PRO A 133 -30.06 -7.18 32.40
N VAL A 134 -28.95 -6.43 32.52
CA VAL A 134 -28.77 -5.36 33.52
C VAL A 134 -29.91 -4.34 33.60
N ASN A 135 -30.53 -4.02 32.48
CA ASN A 135 -31.64 -3.07 32.37
C ASN A 135 -32.98 -3.62 32.89
N SER A 136 -33.06 -4.90 33.25
CA SER A 136 -34.25 -5.57 33.80
C SER A 136 -34.14 -5.86 35.31
N PHE A 137 -33.07 -5.45 35.97
CA PHE A 137 -32.93 -5.53 37.42
C PHE A 137 -32.15 -4.34 37.98
N SER A 138 -32.14 -4.20 39.31
CA SER A 138 -31.38 -3.16 39.99
C SER A 138 -30.86 -3.67 41.33
N ILE A 139 -29.66 -3.22 41.68
CA ILE A 139 -29.06 -3.42 43.00
C ILE A 139 -29.51 -2.23 43.86
N LEU A 140 -30.30 -2.50 44.91
CA LEU A 140 -30.87 -1.44 45.74
C LEU A 140 -30.01 -1.10 46.96
N ASN A 141 -29.06 -1.98 47.34
CA ASN A 141 -28.20 -1.72 48.47
C ASN A 141 -27.12 -0.69 48.10
N PRO A 142 -27.11 0.54 48.67
CA PRO A 142 -26.09 1.53 48.38
C PRO A 142 -24.69 1.14 48.89
N GLN A 143 -24.58 0.22 49.85
CA GLN A 143 -23.29 -0.31 50.28
C GLN A 143 -22.63 -1.14 49.18
N TRP A 144 -23.41 -1.71 48.27
CA TRP A 144 -22.88 -2.47 47.15
C TRP A 144 -22.03 -1.58 46.24
N THR A 145 -22.58 -0.45 45.79
CA THR A 145 -21.87 0.49 44.91
C THR A 145 -20.78 1.27 45.65
N THR A 146 -20.99 1.60 46.93
CA THR A 146 -20.03 2.44 47.68
C THR A 146 -18.89 1.66 48.35
N LYS A 147 -19.06 0.36 48.63
CA LYS A 147 -18.04 -0.46 49.31
C LYS A 147 -17.68 -1.72 48.53
N VAL A 148 -18.67 -2.50 48.12
CA VAL A 148 -18.44 -3.81 47.51
C VAL A 148 -17.78 -3.66 46.14
N GLU A 149 -18.31 -2.83 45.25
CA GLU A 149 -17.73 -2.60 43.92
C GLU A 149 -16.29 -2.04 43.99
N PRO A 150 -15.97 -1.03 44.81
CA PRO A 150 -14.57 -0.60 45.02
C PRO A 150 -13.67 -1.72 45.54
N TYR A 151 -14.15 -2.54 46.49
CA TYR A 151 -13.40 -3.68 47.01
C TYR A 151 -13.15 -4.74 45.93
N LEU A 152 -14.18 -5.11 45.15
CA LEU A 152 -14.06 -6.04 44.03
C LEU A 152 -13.06 -5.50 43.00
N LYS A 153 -13.12 -4.21 42.69
CA LYS A 153 -12.23 -3.56 41.75
C LYS A 153 -10.79 -3.56 42.24
N GLN A 154 -10.55 -3.15 43.48
CA GLN A 154 -9.20 -2.95 44.04
C GLN A 154 -8.55 -4.26 44.49
N THR A 155 -9.27 -5.08 45.23
CA THR A 155 -8.74 -6.28 45.86
C THR A 155 -8.93 -7.50 44.98
N CYS A 156 -10.09 -7.72 44.39
CA CYS A 156 -10.32 -8.92 43.58
C CYS A 156 -9.72 -8.79 42.18
N VAL A 157 -10.01 -7.70 41.45
CA VAL A 157 -9.64 -7.58 40.04
C VAL A 157 -8.24 -7.01 39.85
N ALA A 158 -7.95 -5.83 40.41
CA ALA A 158 -6.66 -5.17 40.24
C ALA A 158 -5.50 -6.01 40.81
N GLN A 159 -5.66 -6.63 41.97
CA GLN A 159 -4.62 -7.48 42.55
C GLN A 159 -4.41 -8.78 41.75
N THR A 160 -5.49 -9.48 41.39
CA THR A 160 -5.39 -10.74 40.62
C THR A 160 -4.78 -10.50 39.24
N LEU A 161 -5.27 -9.50 38.50
CA LEU A 161 -4.80 -9.21 37.14
C LEU A 161 -3.55 -8.33 37.12
N GLN A 162 -3.03 -7.92 38.29
CA GLN A 162 -1.92 -6.98 38.43
C GLN A 162 -2.16 -5.72 37.57
N LEU A 163 -3.31 -5.07 37.77
CA LEU A 163 -3.71 -3.85 37.07
C LEU A 163 -3.80 -2.68 38.03
N ASP A 164 -3.56 -1.47 37.52
CA ASP A 164 -3.89 -0.26 38.26
C ASP A 164 -5.42 -0.17 38.38
N PRO A 165 -6.00 -0.12 39.60
CA PRO A 165 -7.43 0.03 39.79
C PRO A 165 -7.98 1.27 39.07
N ASN A 166 -7.20 2.34 38.90
CA ASN A 166 -7.67 3.53 38.18
C ASN A 166 -7.79 3.34 36.66
N GLN A 167 -7.22 2.26 36.12
CA GLN A 167 -7.27 1.94 34.69
C GLN A 167 -8.33 0.90 34.33
N ILE A 168 -9.11 0.45 35.31
CA ILE A 168 -10.18 -0.52 35.11
C ILE A 168 -11.53 0.06 35.55
N GLU A 169 -12.59 -0.33 34.86
CA GLU A 169 -13.97 -0.06 35.22
C GLU A 169 -14.72 -1.39 35.34
N LEU A 170 -15.53 -1.54 36.38
CA LEU A 170 -16.43 -2.68 36.52
C LEU A 170 -17.82 -2.23 36.07
N LYS A 171 -18.34 -2.90 35.04
CA LYS A 171 -19.68 -2.63 34.52
C LYS A 171 -20.56 -3.84 34.71
N LEU A 172 -21.62 -3.69 35.51
CA LEU A 172 -22.61 -4.74 35.69
C LEU A 172 -23.26 -5.08 34.34
N SER A 173 -23.25 -6.37 33.98
CA SER A 173 -23.61 -6.85 32.65
C SER A 173 -24.91 -7.67 32.71
N ASN A 174 -24.90 -8.78 33.45
CA ASN A 174 -26.02 -9.72 33.50
C ASN A 174 -26.18 -10.31 34.91
N LEU A 175 -27.38 -10.82 35.19
CA LEU A 175 -27.66 -11.70 36.32
C LEU A 175 -28.00 -13.09 35.77
N LEU A 176 -27.19 -14.09 36.11
CA LEU A 176 -27.33 -15.46 35.65
C LEU A 176 -27.90 -16.34 36.75
N LEU A 177 -28.78 -17.26 36.35
CA LEU A 177 -29.30 -18.33 37.18
C LEU A 177 -28.93 -19.66 36.53
N LEU A 178 -28.10 -20.43 37.22
CA LEU A 178 -27.71 -21.77 36.79
C LEU A 178 -28.63 -22.79 37.46
N GLU A 179 -29.33 -23.56 36.64
CA GLU A 179 -30.25 -24.60 37.08
C GLU A 179 -29.54 -25.95 37.24
N PRO A 180 -30.18 -26.94 37.91
CA PRO A 180 -29.70 -28.31 37.88
C PRO A 180 -29.56 -28.82 36.45
N CYS A 181 -28.47 -29.53 36.17
CA CYS A 181 -28.19 -30.08 34.85
C CYS A 181 -27.49 -31.44 34.96
N GLN A 182 -27.47 -32.20 33.86
CA GLN A 182 -26.82 -33.52 33.78
C GLN A 182 -25.42 -33.47 33.15
N PHE A 183 -25.10 -32.36 32.48
CA PHE A 183 -23.85 -32.19 31.73
C PHE A 183 -23.14 -30.91 32.17
N PRO A 184 -21.80 -30.86 32.07
CA PRO A 184 -21.05 -29.63 32.20
C PRO A 184 -21.53 -28.58 31.19
N ARG A 185 -21.45 -27.30 31.57
CA ARG A 185 -21.81 -26.16 30.73
C ARG A 185 -20.55 -25.46 30.27
N GLN A 186 -20.33 -25.39 28.97
CA GLN A 186 -19.21 -24.65 28.42
C GLN A 186 -19.64 -23.25 27.97
N PHE A 187 -19.05 -22.24 28.60
CA PHE A 187 -19.14 -20.84 28.20
C PHE A 187 -17.93 -20.47 27.34
N THR A 188 -18.21 -19.96 26.14
CA THR A 188 -17.19 -19.33 25.29
C THR A 188 -17.36 -17.82 25.34
N TRP A 189 -16.38 -17.15 25.92
CA TRP A 189 -16.40 -15.70 26.08
C TRP A 189 -15.70 -15.03 24.90
N ALA A 190 -16.35 -15.05 23.75
CA ALA A 190 -15.87 -14.30 22.60
C ALA A 190 -15.86 -12.81 22.92
N LYS A 191 -14.86 -12.09 22.39
CA LYS A 191 -14.74 -10.64 22.59
C LYS A 191 -16.05 -9.96 22.19
N ASP A 192 -16.67 -9.28 23.15
CA ASP A 192 -17.95 -8.62 22.93
C ASP A 192 -17.78 -7.54 21.85
N LYS A 193 -18.57 -7.65 20.78
CA LYS A 193 -18.55 -6.65 19.70
C LYS A 193 -19.07 -5.29 20.18
N GLN A 194 -19.93 -5.27 21.20
CA GLN A 194 -20.49 -4.03 21.75
C GLN A 194 -19.48 -3.32 22.64
N ASN A 195 -18.69 -4.07 23.41
CA ASN A 195 -17.69 -3.53 24.33
C ASN A 195 -16.29 -4.11 24.01
N PRO A 196 -15.63 -3.63 22.95
CA PRO A 196 -14.31 -4.14 22.55
C PRO A 196 -13.20 -3.88 23.60
N SER A 197 -13.47 -3.03 24.59
CA SER A 197 -12.58 -2.71 25.70
C SER A 197 -12.68 -3.68 26.89
N THR A 198 -13.61 -4.65 26.86
CA THR A 198 -13.71 -5.66 27.93
C THR A 198 -12.54 -6.63 27.84
N ILE A 199 -11.74 -6.71 28.91
CA ILE A 199 -10.55 -7.56 29.00
C ILE A 199 -10.81 -8.88 29.73
N ALA A 200 -11.80 -8.90 30.63
CA ALA A 200 -12.18 -10.06 31.43
C ALA A 200 -13.63 -9.91 31.91
N LYS A 201 -14.22 -10.99 32.40
CA LYS A 201 -15.49 -11.01 33.13
C LYS A 201 -15.25 -11.44 34.57
N LEU A 202 -15.94 -10.77 35.49
CA LEU A 202 -16.00 -11.10 36.90
C LEU A 202 -17.37 -11.71 37.21
N PHE A 203 -17.37 -12.97 37.59
CA PHE A 203 -18.55 -13.71 38.04
C PHE A 203 -18.57 -13.67 39.56
N ILE A 204 -19.66 -13.20 40.16
CA ILE A 204 -19.85 -13.18 41.61
C ILE A 204 -21.00 -14.12 41.92
N SER A 205 -20.66 -15.30 42.41
CA SER A 205 -21.63 -16.27 42.92
C SER A 205 -22.18 -15.73 44.24
N LEU A 206 -23.47 -15.39 44.23
CA LEU A 206 -24.20 -14.95 45.42
C LEU A 206 -24.58 -16.15 46.27
N PRO A 207 -24.76 -15.98 47.60
CA PRO A 207 -25.13 -17.08 48.48
C PRO A 207 -26.38 -17.79 47.95
N SER A 208 -26.28 -19.08 47.71
CA SER A 208 -27.31 -19.87 47.06
C SER A 208 -27.21 -21.33 47.49
N ILE A 209 -28.34 -22.03 47.57
CA ILE A 209 -28.37 -23.44 47.95
C ILE A 209 -28.26 -24.31 46.70
N TYR A 210 -27.09 -24.91 46.48
CA TYR A 210 -26.82 -25.83 45.37
C TYR A 210 -25.72 -26.85 45.71
N ASN A 211 -25.64 -27.93 44.92
CA ASN A 211 -24.60 -28.96 44.99
C ASN A 211 -23.97 -29.18 43.60
N GLY A 212 -22.64 -29.34 43.54
CA GLY A 212 -21.86 -29.40 42.31
C GLY A 212 -21.52 -28.01 41.74
N GLY A 213 -21.33 -27.91 40.42
CA GLY A 213 -21.01 -26.63 39.78
C GLY A 213 -19.56 -26.18 39.96
N LYS A 214 -18.63 -27.13 40.03
CA LYS A 214 -17.18 -26.89 39.97
C LYS A 214 -16.83 -26.11 38.70
N GLU A 215 -15.97 -25.11 38.81
CA GLU A 215 -15.61 -24.26 37.68
C GLU A 215 -14.24 -24.66 37.15
N THR A 216 -14.16 -24.92 35.86
CA THR A 216 -12.94 -25.24 35.13
C THR A 216 -12.67 -24.10 34.16
N ILE A 217 -11.55 -23.40 34.31
CA ILE A 217 -11.12 -22.40 33.33
C ILE A 217 -9.90 -22.95 32.61
N THR A 218 -10.02 -23.06 31.29
CA THR A 218 -8.94 -23.49 30.40
C THR A 218 -8.54 -22.32 29.52
N TYR A 219 -7.27 -21.95 29.55
CA TYR A 219 -6.69 -20.97 28.64
C TYR A 219 -5.43 -21.58 28.03
N TYR A 220 -5.42 -21.69 26.70
CA TYR A 220 -4.43 -22.51 25.98
C TYR A 220 -4.35 -23.95 26.50
N LYS A 221 -3.20 -24.34 27.07
CA LYS A 221 -2.92 -25.68 27.62
C LYS A 221 -3.05 -25.71 29.15
N GLU A 222 -3.25 -24.57 29.78
CA GLU A 222 -3.38 -24.46 31.23
C GLU A 222 -4.84 -24.63 31.63
N LYS A 223 -5.08 -25.50 32.60
CA LYS A 223 -6.40 -25.83 33.12
C LYS A 223 -6.40 -25.60 34.63
N HIS A 224 -7.20 -24.64 35.09
CA HIS A 224 -7.44 -24.42 36.52
C HIS A 224 -8.83 -24.91 36.88
N VAL A 225 -8.91 -25.67 37.96
CA VAL A 225 -10.17 -26.23 38.45
C VAL A 225 -10.43 -25.70 39.85
N PHE A 226 -11.56 -25.04 40.01
CA PHE A 226 -11.99 -24.39 41.24
C PHE A 226 -13.23 -25.10 41.77
N ASP A 227 -13.08 -25.78 42.90
CA ASP A 227 -14.19 -26.41 43.59
C ASP A 227 -14.62 -25.58 44.79
N LEU A 228 -15.66 -24.76 44.57
CA LEU A 228 -16.26 -23.93 45.61
C LEU A 228 -17.60 -24.49 46.09
N SER A 229 -17.96 -25.71 45.65
CA SER A 229 -19.27 -26.30 45.91
C SER A 229 -19.40 -26.85 47.33
N GLU A 230 -18.29 -27.19 47.99
CA GLU A 230 -18.31 -28.06 49.18
C GLU A 230 -18.34 -27.35 50.54
N LYS A 231 -18.04 -26.04 50.67
CA LYS A 231 -17.75 -25.48 52.01
C LYS A 231 -18.62 -24.34 52.56
N ASP A 232 -19.29 -23.50 51.78
CA ASP A 232 -20.11 -22.41 52.37
C ASP A 232 -21.05 -21.71 51.36
N SER A 233 -21.50 -22.40 50.31
CA SER A 233 -22.33 -21.81 49.24
C SER A 233 -23.58 -21.07 49.73
N ASN A 234 -24.12 -21.49 50.90
CA ASN A 234 -25.30 -20.87 51.50
C ASN A 234 -25.02 -19.57 52.26
N LYS A 235 -23.77 -19.29 52.63
CA LYS A 235 -23.39 -18.19 53.54
C LYS A 235 -22.40 -17.22 52.93
N SER A 236 -21.57 -17.69 52.02
CA SER A 236 -20.46 -16.92 51.45
C SER A 236 -20.67 -16.68 49.98
N SER A 237 -20.18 -15.53 49.54
CA SER A 237 -20.07 -15.20 48.13
C SER A 237 -18.71 -15.63 47.62
N PHE A 238 -18.60 -15.93 46.34
CA PHE A 238 -17.32 -16.23 45.71
C PHE A 238 -17.22 -15.45 44.42
N TYR A 239 -16.01 -15.10 44.03
CA TYR A 239 -15.78 -14.55 42.71
C TYR A 239 -14.93 -15.45 41.85
N THR A 240 -15.16 -15.38 40.54
CA THR A 240 -14.33 -15.97 39.52
C THR A 240 -14.02 -14.93 38.46
N ILE A 241 -12.75 -14.76 38.10
CA ILE A 241 -12.32 -13.90 37.00
C ILE A 241 -11.97 -14.77 35.80
N VAL A 242 -12.57 -14.46 34.65
CA VAL A 242 -12.35 -15.19 33.39
C VAL A 242 -11.89 -14.20 32.31
N PRO A 243 -10.72 -14.39 31.68
CA PRO A 243 -10.28 -13.56 30.57
C PRO A 243 -11.25 -13.58 29.38
N MET A 244 -11.41 -12.43 28.72
CA MET A 244 -12.12 -12.35 27.45
C MET A 244 -11.17 -12.70 26.30
N SER A 245 -10.97 -13.99 26.07
CA SER A 245 -10.26 -14.51 24.89
C SER A 245 -11.06 -15.62 24.24
N ASN A 246 -10.99 -15.71 22.91
CA ASN A 246 -11.55 -16.82 22.14
C ASN A 246 -10.91 -18.17 22.49
N GLU A 247 -9.72 -18.14 23.09
CA GLU A 247 -8.98 -19.32 23.54
C GLU A 247 -9.33 -19.70 24.98
N CYS A 248 -10.01 -18.81 25.72
CA CYS A 248 -10.46 -19.09 27.07
C CYS A 248 -11.78 -19.85 27.02
N LYS A 249 -11.80 -21.03 27.62
CA LYS A 249 -12.99 -21.84 27.85
C LYS A 249 -13.29 -21.82 29.34
N HIS A 250 -14.50 -21.42 29.70
CA HIS A 250 -14.99 -21.52 31.06
C HIS A 250 -16.06 -22.60 31.09
N GLU A 251 -15.78 -23.69 31.78
CA GLU A 251 -16.69 -24.80 31.95
C GLU A 251 -17.18 -24.84 33.39
N ILE A 252 -18.47 -25.06 33.59
CA ILE A 252 -19.06 -25.26 34.91
C ILE A 252 -19.63 -26.67 34.93
N ASP A 253 -19.08 -27.53 35.79
CA ASP A 253 -19.57 -28.89 36.00
C ASP A 253 -21.06 -28.89 36.34
N PHE A 254 -21.68 -30.05 36.22
CA PHE A 254 -23.11 -30.17 36.44
C PHE A 254 -23.51 -29.78 37.87
N ILE A 255 -24.62 -29.05 37.99
CA ILE A 255 -25.26 -28.78 39.29
C ILE A 255 -26.25 -29.92 39.52
N SER A 256 -26.00 -30.75 40.53
CA SER A 256 -26.81 -31.94 40.81
C SER A 256 -28.14 -31.58 41.49
N SER A 257 -28.17 -30.50 42.26
CA SER A 257 -29.38 -30.00 42.91
C SER A 257 -29.25 -28.52 43.28
N GLY A 258 -30.40 -27.86 43.46
CA GLY A 258 -30.47 -26.45 43.83
C GLY A 258 -30.21 -25.49 42.67
N TYR A 259 -29.97 -24.22 42.98
CA TYR A 259 -29.78 -23.18 41.96
C TYR A 259 -28.64 -22.26 42.37
N LYS A 260 -27.80 -21.86 41.42
CA LYS A 260 -26.67 -20.94 41.66
C LYS A 260 -26.96 -19.58 40.99
N LEU A 261 -27.05 -18.53 41.79
CA LEU A 261 -27.25 -17.15 41.31
C LEU A 261 -25.90 -16.45 41.16
N VAL A 262 -25.65 -15.84 39.99
CA VAL A 262 -24.35 -15.24 39.66
C VAL A 262 -24.55 -13.84 39.07
N LEU A 263 -23.93 -12.82 39.67
CA LEU A 263 -23.78 -11.51 39.06
C LEU A 263 -22.58 -11.52 38.12
N VAL A 264 -22.72 -10.93 36.93
CA VAL A 264 -21.65 -10.85 35.95
C VAL A 264 -21.29 -9.39 35.70
N TYR A 265 -20.03 -9.06 35.92
CA TYR A 265 -19.45 -7.76 35.58
C TYR A 265 -18.49 -7.92 34.40
N ASP A 266 -18.56 -6.97 33.47
CA ASP A 266 -17.53 -6.75 32.48
C ASP A 266 -16.40 -5.93 33.12
N ILE A 267 -15.17 -6.42 33.03
CA ILE A 267 -13.97 -5.69 33.43
C ILE A 267 -13.50 -4.94 32.19
N ILE A 268 -13.72 -3.62 32.18
CA ILE A 268 -13.43 -2.74 31.05
C ILE A 268 -12.10 -2.05 31.29
N SER A 269 -11.24 -2.08 30.27
CA SER A 269 -10.05 -1.27 30.23
C SER A 269 -10.38 0.20 29.95
N LEU A 270 -9.92 1.10 30.83
CA LEU A 270 -9.96 2.55 30.57
C LEU A 270 -8.74 3.02 29.77
N SER A 271 -7.65 2.24 29.71
CA SER A 271 -6.49 2.56 28.89
C SER A 271 -6.51 1.78 27.57
N SER A 272 -6.12 2.40 26.46
CA SER A 272 -5.94 1.68 25.18
C SER A 272 -4.78 0.68 25.23
N ASN A 273 -3.97 0.75 26.28
CA ASN A 273 -2.65 0.16 26.41
C ASN A 273 -2.52 -0.56 27.76
N ILE A 274 -3.42 -1.50 28.07
CA ILE A 274 -3.22 -2.35 29.25
C ILE A 274 -2.09 -3.32 28.99
N PHE A 275 -0.96 -3.05 29.64
CA PHE A 275 0.06 -4.05 29.91
C PHE A 275 -0.29 -4.63 31.27
N TYR A 276 -0.59 -5.95 31.32
CA TYR A 276 -0.66 -6.63 32.62
C TYR A 276 0.68 -6.39 33.29
N ASN A 277 0.65 -5.96 34.56
CA ASN A 277 1.85 -5.68 35.32
C ASN A 277 2.48 -7.01 35.74
N VAL A 278 2.87 -7.84 34.77
CA VAL A 278 3.55 -9.12 34.99
C VAL A 278 4.65 -8.83 35.98
N ASP A 279 4.61 -9.49 37.13
CA ASP A 279 5.66 -9.43 38.13
C ASP A 279 6.90 -10.10 37.56
N ILE A 280 7.62 -9.33 36.74
CA ILE A 280 8.80 -9.79 36.05
C ILE A 280 9.91 -9.72 37.07
N ASN A 281 10.40 -10.90 37.46
CA ASN A 281 11.56 -11.04 38.31
C ASN A 281 12.68 -10.12 37.82
N GLU A 282 13.13 -9.21 38.69
CA GLU A 282 14.16 -8.22 38.39
C GLU A 282 15.44 -8.88 37.84
N THR A 283 15.72 -10.12 38.24
CA THR A 283 16.83 -10.93 37.71
C THR A 283 16.69 -11.21 36.21
N ILE A 284 15.47 -11.49 35.72
CA ILE A 284 15.19 -11.69 34.29
C ILE A 284 15.43 -10.38 33.54
N MET A 285 14.93 -9.27 34.07
CA MET A 285 15.10 -7.94 33.52
C MET A 285 16.59 -7.55 33.41
N ILE A 286 17.36 -7.76 34.49
CA ILE A 286 18.80 -7.52 34.51
C ILE A 286 19.50 -8.42 33.48
N ARG A 287 19.10 -9.69 33.37
CA ARG A 287 19.70 -10.63 32.41
C ARG A 287 19.41 -10.25 30.96
N VAL A 288 18.15 -9.93 30.63
CA VAL A 288 17.76 -9.43 29.31
C VAL A 288 18.47 -8.10 29.01
N GLY A 289 18.57 -7.20 30.00
CA GLY A 289 19.29 -5.93 29.89
C GLY A 289 20.76 -6.13 29.55
N ARG A 290 21.46 -7.01 30.28
CA ARG A 290 22.88 -7.36 30.00
C ARG A 290 23.06 -7.97 28.61
N ILE A 291 22.13 -8.80 28.14
CA ILE A 291 22.17 -9.36 26.79
C ILE A 291 22.02 -8.26 25.74
N LEU A 292 21.06 -7.35 25.91
CA LEU A 292 20.85 -6.20 25.03
C LEU A 292 22.05 -5.24 25.04
N GLU A 293 22.66 -5.01 26.19
CA GLU A 293 23.86 -4.17 26.30
C GLU A 293 25.07 -4.81 25.63
N THR A 294 25.27 -6.12 25.81
CA THR A 294 26.33 -6.89 25.13
C THR A 294 26.15 -6.82 23.61
N TYR A 295 24.90 -6.86 23.15
CA TYR A 295 24.57 -6.69 21.74
C TYR A 295 24.89 -5.27 21.23
N ILE A 296 24.59 -4.21 22.01
CA ILE A 296 24.97 -2.83 21.65
C ILE A 296 26.47 -2.70 21.50
N ARG A 297 27.24 -3.15 22.50
CA ARG A 297 28.71 -2.98 22.48
C ARG A 297 29.33 -3.63 21.26
N LYS A 298 28.77 -4.76 20.79
CA LYS A 298 29.19 -5.40 19.53
C LYS A 298 28.80 -4.62 18.30
N LEU A 299 27.57 -4.11 18.26
CA LEU A 299 27.15 -3.24 17.16
C LEU A 299 28.07 -2.01 17.04
N GLU A 300 28.48 -1.44 18.16
CA GLU A 300 29.39 -0.29 18.21
C GLU A 300 30.83 -0.64 17.80
N ASN A 301 31.32 -1.84 18.15
CA ASN A 301 32.71 -2.25 17.90
C ASN A 301 32.94 -2.94 16.55
N ASP A 302 32.03 -3.82 16.11
CA ASP A 302 32.26 -4.72 14.98
C ASP A 302 31.71 -4.18 13.65
N TYR A 303 30.76 -3.24 13.68
CA TYR A 303 30.03 -2.81 12.48
C TYR A 303 29.98 -1.28 12.35
N GLN A 304 31.05 -0.67 11.84
CA GLN A 304 31.09 0.75 11.45
C GLN A 304 30.15 1.13 10.26
N GLY A 305 29.05 0.42 10.00
CA GLY A 305 28.16 0.81 8.89
C GLY A 305 26.88 0.02 8.65
N TYR A 306 26.68 -1.15 9.28
CA TYR A 306 25.48 -1.96 9.03
C TYR A 306 24.65 -2.12 10.30
N LEU A 307 23.47 -1.50 10.31
CA LEU A 307 22.44 -1.70 11.33
C LEU A 307 21.98 -3.16 11.31
N SER A 308 22.39 -3.97 12.29
CA SER A 308 21.67 -5.21 12.59
C SER A 308 20.51 -4.86 13.53
N LYS A 309 19.29 -5.19 13.10
CA LYS A 309 18.08 -5.12 13.93
C LYS A 309 17.93 -6.47 14.62
N ILE A 310 17.38 -6.48 15.83
CA ILE A 310 16.91 -7.74 16.42
C ILE A 310 15.46 -7.91 16.02
N ILE A 311 15.17 -8.96 15.26
CA ILE A 311 13.81 -9.41 14.96
C ILE A 311 13.57 -10.67 15.78
N LEU A 312 12.58 -10.62 16.68
CA LEU A 312 12.13 -11.79 17.42
C LEU A 312 10.76 -12.20 16.88
N PRO A 313 10.64 -13.37 16.25
CA PRO A 313 9.34 -13.87 15.86
C PRO A 313 8.51 -14.19 17.10
N PHE A 314 7.19 -14.04 16.97
CA PHE A 314 6.28 -14.53 17.98
C PHE A 314 6.32 -16.06 18.01
N SER A 315 6.29 -16.62 19.22
CA SER A 315 6.27 -18.05 19.48
C SER A 315 4.98 -18.70 18.97
N ASP A 316 3.86 -17.97 18.99
CA ASP A 316 2.57 -18.47 18.52
C ASP A 316 2.11 -17.75 17.23
N THR A 317 2.04 -18.49 16.13
CA THR A 317 1.48 -18.00 14.86
C THR A 317 -0.05 -18.07 14.90
N PHE A 318 -0.75 -16.98 15.20
CA PHE A 318 -2.20 -16.92 15.00
C PHE A 318 -2.65 -15.80 14.05
N ILE A 319 -3.73 -16.11 13.33
CA ILE A 319 -4.28 -15.38 12.19
C ILE A 319 -5.24 -14.26 12.66
N MET A 320 -5.15 -13.13 11.97
CA MET A 320 -5.74 -11.82 12.29
C MET A 320 -7.23 -11.78 12.66
N GLY A 321 -7.52 -10.95 13.67
CA GLY A 321 -8.68 -10.04 13.75
C GLY A 321 -8.25 -8.72 14.43
N ASN A 322 -8.60 -7.58 13.81
CA ASN A 322 -8.43 -6.12 14.09
C ASN A 322 -7.85 -5.54 15.42
N ASN A 323 -7.08 -6.26 16.22
CA ASN A 323 -6.17 -5.69 17.22
C ASN A 323 -5.29 -6.82 17.77
N PRO A 324 -3.98 -6.88 17.47
CA PRO A 324 -3.11 -7.93 17.98
C PRO A 324 -2.73 -7.54 19.42
N LEU A 325 -3.68 -7.67 20.34
CA LEU A 325 -3.32 -7.79 21.74
C LEU A 325 -2.42 -9.02 21.81
N LEU A 326 -1.17 -8.82 22.18
CA LEU A 326 -0.26 -9.92 22.43
C LEU A 326 -0.94 -10.88 23.43
N HIS A 327 -0.85 -12.18 23.15
CA HIS A 327 -1.40 -13.22 24.02
C HIS A 327 -0.28 -14.10 24.56
N GLY A 328 -0.59 -14.85 25.61
CA GLY A 328 0.30 -15.86 26.23
C GLY A 328 1.73 -15.38 26.44
N ASN A 329 2.68 -16.22 26.00
CA ASN A 329 4.12 -15.98 26.13
C ASN A 329 4.60 -14.75 25.36
N ASP A 330 4.06 -14.48 24.16
CA ASP A 330 4.49 -13.34 23.35
C ASP A 330 4.18 -12.00 24.02
N ARG A 331 3.10 -11.93 24.80
CA ARG A 331 2.79 -10.77 25.64
C ARG A 331 3.79 -10.59 26.77
N VAL A 332 4.15 -11.68 27.43
CA VAL A 332 5.12 -11.69 28.53
C VAL A 332 6.48 -11.23 28.00
N ILE A 333 6.94 -11.83 26.90
CA ILE A 333 8.18 -11.44 26.21
C ILE A 333 8.15 -9.97 25.83
N GLY A 334 7.07 -9.51 25.19
CA GLY A 334 6.87 -8.10 24.85
C GLY A 334 6.96 -7.15 26.05
N THR A 335 6.35 -7.55 27.16
CA THR A 335 6.34 -6.76 28.40
C THR A 335 7.72 -6.73 29.05
N ILE A 336 8.43 -7.86 29.08
CA ILE A 336 9.82 -7.95 29.57
C ILE A 336 10.74 -7.07 28.72
N LEU A 337 10.70 -7.21 27.40
CA LEU A 337 11.52 -6.42 26.49
C LEU A 337 11.25 -4.93 26.62
N ARG A 338 9.97 -4.55 26.64
CA ARG A 338 9.54 -3.16 26.82
C ARG A 338 10.12 -2.59 28.11
N ARG A 339 9.85 -3.23 29.25
CA ARG A 339 10.28 -2.72 30.55
C ARG A 339 11.80 -2.69 30.65
N THR A 340 12.49 -3.71 30.13
CA THR A 340 13.95 -3.75 30.14
C THR A 340 14.51 -2.56 29.36
N ILE A 341 13.94 -2.27 28.19
CA ILE A 341 14.33 -1.10 27.40
C ILE A 341 13.98 0.19 28.14
N GLU A 342 12.78 0.33 28.70
CA GLU A 342 12.36 1.53 29.45
C GLU A 342 13.27 1.81 30.67
N GLN A 343 13.63 0.77 31.42
CA GLN A 343 14.42 0.88 32.65
C GLN A 343 15.91 1.11 32.40
N TYR A 344 16.50 0.37 31.46
CA TYR A 344 17.97 0.35 31.30
C TYR A 344 18.46 1.12 30.06
N HIS A 345 17.63 1.31 29.04
CA HIS A 345 18.09 1.71 27.70
C HIS A 345 17.10 2.56 26.91
N SER A 346 16.26 3.36 27.58
CA SER A 346 15.15 4.10 26.94
C SER A 346 15.63 5.15 25.93
N ASP A 347 16.88 5.56 26.04
CA ASP A 347 17.58 6.46 25.13
C ASP A 347 18.27 5.73 23.98
N LYS A 348 18.55 4.43 24.12
CA LYS A 348 19.35 3.64 23.17
C LYS A 348 18.51 2.76 22.25
N PHE A 349 17.30 2.33 22.62
CA PHE A 349 16.49 1.44 21.80
C PHE A 349 15.07 1.95 21.54
N LEU A 350 14.54 1.54 20.40
CA LEU A 350 13.13 1.63 20.03
C LEU A 350 12.59 0.21 19.91
N LEU A 351 11.50 -0.06 20.61
CA LEU A 351 10.78 -1.32 20.52
C LEU A 351 9.54 -1.13 19.64
N TYR A 352 9.47 -1.93 18.59
CA TYR A 352 8.36 -1.99 17.67
C TYR A 352 7.69 -3.36 17.73
N GLN A 353 6.36 -3.34 17.67
CA GLN A 353 5.57 -4.50 17.31
C GLN A 353 5.15 -4.35 15.86
N GLY A 354 5.34 -5.37 15.01
CA GLY A 354 4.97 -5.30 13.60
C GLY A 354 4.58 -6.66 13.02
N ILE A 355 4.03 -6.65 11.80
CA ILE A 355 3.61 -7.87 11.11
C ILE A 355 4.38 -7.96 9.79
N ILE A 356 5.11 -9.06 9.60
CA ILE A 356 5.81 -9.36 8.35
C ILE A 356 4.90 -10.20 7.44
N GLN A 357 4.66 -9.72 6.22
CA GLN A 357 4.07 -10.51 5.14
C GLN A 357 5.15 -10.83 4.09
N PRO A 358 5.41 -12.11 3.79
CA PRO A 358 6.32 -12.48 2.71
C PRO A 358 5.69 -12.11 1.35
N ASN A 359 6.37 -11.31 0.54
CA ASN A 359 5.95 -10.96 -0.81
C ASN A 359 6.52 -11.98 -1.81
N ARG A 360 5.72 -12.40 -2.80
CA ARG A 360 6.21 -13.16 -3.97
C ARG A 360 6.61 -12.17 -5.05
N SER A 361 7.86 -12.23 -5.51
CA SER A 361 8.16 -11.84 -6.89
C SER A 361 7.62 -12.93 -7.83
N ASN A 362 7.23 -12.57 -9.05
CA ASN A 362 6.77 -13.53 -10.07
C ASN A 362 7.92 -14.42 -10.60
N ASP A 363 9.14 -14.15 -10.14
CA ASP A 363 10.40 -14.52 -10.74
C ASP A 363 11.14 -15.60 -9.94
N GLY A 364 10.53 -16.10 -8.85
CA GLY A 364 11.11 -17.12 -7.98
C GLY A 364 12.37 -16.69 -7.22
N THR A 365 12.72 -15.40 -7.23
CA THR A 365 13.93 -14.89 -6.58
C THR A 365 13.64 -13.66 -5.69
N VAL A 366 14.15 -13.76 -4.46
CA VAL A 366 14.13 -12.78 -3.35
C VAL A 366 12.73 -12.48 -2.77
N HIS A 367 12.47 -13.08 -1.60
CA HIS A 367 11.33 -12.79 -0.75
C HIS A 367 11.46 -11.39 -0.15
N ALA A 368 10.80 -10.39 -0.75
CA ALA A 368 10.67 -9.09 -0.10
C ALA A 368 9.68 -9.23 1.07
N CYS A 369 10.10 -9.01 2.31
CA CYS A 369 9.16 -8.96 3.44
C CYS A 369 8.49 -7.59 3.49
N ARG A 370 7.16 -7.52 3.36
CA ARG A 370 6.37 -6.30 3.51
C ARG A 370 5.90 -6.17 4.96
N LEU A 371 6.23 -5.06 5.62
CA LEU A 371 5.65 -4.74 6.92
C LEU A 371 4.23 -4.19 6.71
N LEU A 372 3.24 -4.85 7.30
CA LEU A 372 1.85 -4.38 7.30
C LEU A 372 1.70 -3.38 8.46
N THR A 373 1.59 -2.10 8.08
CA THR A 373 1.27 -0.82 8.75
C THR A 373 0.95 -0.67 10.25
N ASP A 374 0.84 -1.71 11.08
CA ASP A 374 0.48 -1.60 12.50
C ASP A 374 1.74 -1.57 13.39
N LEU A 375 2.60 -0.57 13.18
CA LEU A 375 3.73 -0.31 14.06
C LEU A 375 3.25 0.45 15.31
N ASN A 376 2.95 -0.30 16.37
CA ASN A 376 2.73 0.31 17.68
C ASN A 376 4.08 0.59 18.34
N LEU A 377 4.47 1.87 18.40
CA LEU A 377 5.62 2.30 19.20
C LEU A 377 5.26 2.12 20.67
N ILE A 378 5.94 1.19 21.33
CA ILE A 378 5.58 0.83 22.70
C ILE A 378 6.21 1.79 23.72
N VAL A 379 7.35 2.44 23.38
CA VAL A 379 8.06 3.38 24.25
C VAL A 379 7.91 4.82 23.70
N PRO A 380 7.05 5.68 24.31
CA PRO A 380 6.48 6.85 23.65
C PRO A 380 7.28 8.17 23.80
N ASN A 381 8.45 8.19 24.45
CA ASN A 381 9.07 9.46 24.86
C ASN A 381 9.66 10.33 23.72
N LYS A 382 9.53 9.94 22.44
CA LYS A 382 9.98 10.73 21.28
C LYS A 382 9.02 10.60 20.08
N THR A 383 7.85 11.21 20.15
CA THR A 383 6.81 11.15 19.09
C THR A 383 7.25 11.76 17.74
N ASN A 384 8.19 12.71 17.74
CA ASN A 384 8.65 13.38 16.52
C ASN A 384 9.59 12.56 15.63
N THR A 385 9.97 11.33 16.01
CA THR A 385 10.88 10.47 15.23
C THR A 385 10.19 9.26 14.61
N LEU A 386 8.88 9.06 14.83
CA LEU A 386 8.14 7.86 14.42
C LEU A 386 8.33 7.53 12.93
N PHE A 387 8.16 8.51 12.04
CA PHE A 387 8.27 8.30 10.59
C PHE A 387 9.69 8.02 10.09
N ASN A 388 10.73 8.53 10.77
CA ASN A 388 12.13 8.26 10.38
C ASN A 388 12.50 6.78 10.57
N HIS A 389 11.78 6.05 11.42
CA HIS A 389 12.09 4.67 11.79
C HIS A 389 11.23 3.61 11.10
N ILE A 390 10.01 3.95 10.66
CA ILE A 390 9.12 3.04 9.91
C ILE A 390 9.79 2.58 8.61
N ASP A 391 10.43 3.49 7.86
CA ASP A 391 11.16 3.17 6.63
C ASP A 391 12.46 2.40 6.92
N LEU A 392 13.08 2.66 8.07
CA LEU A 392 14.28 1.97 8.53
C LEU A 392 13.99 0.49 8.73
N CYS A 393 12.82 0.13 9.27
CA CYS A 393 12.34 -1.25 9.44
C CYS A 393 12.20 -2.00 8.11
N LEU A 394 11.67 -1.36 7.05
CA LEU A 394 11.34 -1.98 5.77
C LEU A 394 12.53 -2.30 4.86
N GLY A 395 13.67 -1.60 4.98
CA GLY A 395 14.79 -1.72 4.05
C GLY A 395 15.62 -3.02 4.10
N ASN A 396 15.68 -3.68 5.27
CA ASN A 396 16.67 -4.77 5.53
C ASN A 396 16.07 -6.11 5.98
N CYS A 397 14.74 -6.31 5.94
CA CYS A 397 14.13 -7.58 6.34
C CYS A 397 14.44 -8.76 5.37
N ASN A 398 15.13 -8.51 4.26
CA ASN A 398 15.40 -9.51 3.22
C ASN A 398 16.58 -10.45 3.55
N GLU A 399 17.47 -10.09 4.48
CA GLU A 399 18.71 -10.86 4.74
C GLU A 399 18.61 -11.79 5.96
N THR A 400 17.74 -11.50 6.94
CA THR A 400 17.71 -12.19 8.23
C THR A 400 16.67 -13.30 8.32
N TYR A 401 15.70 -13.35 7.39
CA TYR A 401 14.57 -14.30 7.42
C TYR A 401 14.65 -15.33 6.28
N SER A 402 15.72 -16.13 6.28
CA SER A 402 15.87 -17.31 5.40
C SER A 402 15.38 -18.62 6.04
N GLY A 403 14.79 -18.56 7.23
CA GLY A 403 14.23 -19.72 7.93
C GLY A 403 12.99 -20.28 7.23
N ASN A 404 12.90 -21.63 7.19
CA ASN A 404 11.83 -22.42 6.56
C ASN A 404 10.44 -21.77 6.70
N ILE A 405 9.93 -21.23 5.60
CA ILE A 405 8.55 -20.77 5.50
C ILE A 405 7.66 -22.00 5.74
N PHE A 406 6.86 -21.99 6.80
CA PHE A 406 5.85 -23.01 7.08
C PHE A 406 4.74 -22.93 6.02
N LEU A 407 4.97 -23.59 4.89
CA LEU A 407 3.95 -23.81 3.88
C LEU A 407 3.06 -24.97 4.33
N ARG A 408 1.96 -24.66 5.03
CA ARG A 408 0.94 -25.67 5.34
C ARG A 408 0.20 -26.02 4.06
N LYS A 409 0.32 -27.27 3.59
CA LYS A 409 -0.52 -27.81 2.53
C LYS A 409 -1.91 -28.10 3.10
N THR A 410 -2.90 -27.29 2.77
CA THR A 410 -4.30 -27.65 3.00
C THR A 410 -4.78 -28.48 1.81
N ARG A 411 -5.23 -29.71 2.09
CA ARG A 411 -5.85 -30.58 1.09
C ARG A 411 -7.30 -30.12 0.95
N THR A 412 -7.72 -29.76 -0.26
CA THR A 412 -9.13 -29.56 -0.56
C THR A 412 -9.82 -30.94 -0.59
N ASP A 413 -11.09 -31.00 -0.19
CA ASP A 413 -11.88 -32.25 -0.16
C ASP A 413 -12.04 -32.92 -1.54
N GLN A 414 -11.62 -32.24 -2.63
CA GLN A 414 -11.72 -32.72 -4.00
C GLN A 414 -10.39 -33.19 -4.61
N GLY A 415 -9.32 -33.29 -3.83
CA GLY A 415 -8.09 -34.00 -4.23
C GLY A 415 -7.24 -33.31 -5.31
N ASN A 416 -7.60 -32.11 -5.79
CA ASN A 416 -6.81 -31.35 -6.76
C ASN A 416 -6.63 -29.87 -6.35
N PHE A 417 -5.42 -29.37 -6.62
CA PHE A 417 -4.80 -28.07 -6.24
C PHE A 417 -4.43 -27.89 -4.76
N VAL A 418 -3.12 -27.69 -4.54
CA VAL A 418 -2.51 -27.23 -3.28
C VAL A 418 -2.53 -25.71 -3.29
N SER A 419 -3.44 -25.08 -2.55
CA SER A 419 -3.32 -23.66 -2.23
C SER A 419 -2.29 -23.49 -1.11
N PHE A 420 -1.30 -22.63 -1.34
CA PHE A 420 -0.41 -22.18 -0.28
C PHE A 420 -1.04 -20.94 0.35
N GLU A 421 -1.56 -21.06 1.56
CA GLU A 421 -2.01 -19.90 2.32
C GLU A 421 -0.79 -19.05 2.73
N GLN A 422 -0.87 -17.74 2.51
CA GLN A 422 0.15 -16.79 2.93
C GLN A 422 -0.02 -16.53 4.43
N PHE A 423 1.01 -16.82 5.22
CA PHE A 423 1.00 -16.51 6.64
C PHE A 423 1.74 -15.19 6.90
N THR A 424 1.04 -14.25 7.52
CA THR A 424 1.67 -13.09 8.16
C THR A 424 2.28 -13.54 9.48
N VAL A 425 3.55 -13.20 9.72
CA VAL A 425 4.23 -13.53 10.98
C VAL A 425 4.38 -12.25 11.79
N PRO A 426 3.73 -12.14 12.96
CA PRO A 426 3.97 -11.03 13.86
C PRO A 426 5.36 -11.14 14.50
N ILE A 427 6.00 -9.99 14.67
CA ILE A 427 7.38 -9.87 15.15
C ILE A 427 7.54 -8.74 16.16
N TRP A 428 8.53 -8.91 17.03
CA TRP A 428 9.17 -7.83 17.78
C TRP A 428 10.38 -7.34 17.02
N CYS A 429 10.55 -6.02 16.90
CA CYS A 429 11.71 -5.40 16.28
C CYS A 429 12.34 -4.40 17.25
N ILE A 430 13.59 -4.63 17.61
CA ILE A 430 14.38 -3.75 18.48
C ILE A 430 15.40 -3.01 17.61
N VAL A 431 15.38 -1.68 17.66
CA VAL A 431 16.20 -0.81 16.80
C VAL A 431 17.01 0.18 17.65
N PRO A 432 18.34 0.30 17.47
CA PRO A 432 19.16 1.30 18.16
C PRO A 432 18.85 2.74 17.73
N VAL A 433 18.90 3.71 18.64
CA VAL A 433 18.55 5.13 18.41
C VAL A 433 19.69 5.95 17.78
N ASN A 434 20.95 5.58 17.97
CA ASN A 434 22.10 6.49 17.76
C ASN A 434 22.71 6.58 16.35
N HIS A 435 22.18 5.90 15.32
CA HIS A 435 22.76 5.97 13.98
C HIS A 435 21.98 6.88 13.03
N LYS A 436 22.50 8.10 12.83
CA LYS A 436 22.02 9.09 11.86
C LYS A 436 22.20 8.59 10.43
N TYR A 437 21.12 8.30 9.73
CA TYR A 437 21.11 8.07 8.29
C TYR A 437 20.11 8.99 7.59
N ASN A 438 20.49 9.49 6.40
CA ASN A 438 19.70 10.33 5.49
C ASN A 438 18.67 9.51 4.67
N ILE A 439 18.00 8.54 5.30
CA ILE A 439 17.13 7.53 4.63
C ILE A 439 15.81 8.09 4.10
N LEU A 440 15.32 9.20 4.68
CA LEU A 440 14.03 9.78 4.28
C LEU A 440 14.03 10.23 2.82
N ILE A 441 15.15 10.78 2.33
CA ILE A 441 15.24 11.41 1.02
C ILE A 441 15.09 10.38 -0.11
N ASP A 442 15.61 9.18 0.09
CA ASP A 442 15.56 8.11 -0.91
C ASP A 442 14.24 7.34 -0.91
N ASN A 443 13.43 7.46 0.16
CA ASN A 443 12.19 6.70 0.34
C ASN A 443 10.90 7.54 0.27
N ILE A 444 10.97 8.88 0.16
CA ILE A 444 9.82 9.73 -0.17
C ILE A 444 9.00 9.14 -1.34
N PRO A 445 9.61 8.56 -2.40
CA PRO A 445 8.83 7.98 -3.46
C PRO A 445 7.96 6.80 -3.03
N ARG A 446 8.42 5.99 -2.08
CA ARG A 446 7.68 4.84 -1.56
C ARG A 446 6.57 5.29 -0.60
N VAL A 447 6.81 6.32 0.19
CA VAL A 447 5.78 6.95 1.05
C VAL A 447 4.63 7.50 0.20
N LEU A 448 4.93 8.23 -0.88
CA LEU A 448 3.90 8.74 -1.79
C LEU A 448 3.16 7.62 -2.52
N THR A 449 3.86 6.56 -2.92
CA THR A 449 3.23 5.36 -3.51
C THR A 449 2.30 4.67 -2.50
N HIS A 450 2.67 4.62 -1.22
CA HIS A 450 1.84 4.05 -0.17
C HIS A 450 0.55 4.86 0.06
N LEU A 451 0.66 6.19 0.07
CA LEU A 451 -0.47 7.12 0.17
C LEU A 451 -1.41 7.06 -1.05
N GLU A 452 -0.90 6.66 -2.23
CA GLU A 452 -1.67 6.46 -3.47
C GLU A 452 -2.51 5.17 -3.43
N HIS A 453 -1.97 4.08 -2.85
CA HIS A 453 -2.60 2.75 -2.91
C HIS A 453 -3.53 2.44 -1.73
N ASN A 454 -3.36 3.12 -0.61
CA ASN A 454 -4.17 2.89 0.58
C ASN A 454 -5.15 4.05 0.78
N LEU A 455 -6.45 3.74 0.81
CA LEU A 455 -7.53 4.67 1.18
C LEU A 455 -7.43 5.04 2.67
N ILE A 456 -6.42 5.83 3.02
CA ILE A 456 -6.14 6.24 4.41
C ILE A 456 -7.08 7.39 4.81
N PRO A 457 -7.59 7.45 6.05
CA PRO A 457 -8.43 8.56 6.49
C PRO A 457 -7.73 9.93 6.44
N HIS A 458 -8.50 10.99 6.18
CA HIS A 458 -8.04 12.36 5.84
C HIS A 458 -7.00 13.01 6.77
N HIS A 459 -6.89 12.61 8.03
CA HIS A 459 -5.97 13.21 8.99
C HIS A 459 -4.49 12.89 8.67
N HIS A 460 -4.20 11.68 8.18
CA HIS A 460 -2.83 11.26 7.85
C HIS A 460 -2.25 11.95 6.61
N TYR A 461 -3.09 12.36 5.65
CA TYR A 461 -2.61 13.16 4.51
C TYR A 461 -2.08 14.52 4.96
N THR A 462 -2.73 15.15 5.94
CA THR A 462 -2.31 16.48 6.43
C THR A 462 -0.94 16.42 7.10
N GLU A 463 -0.67 15.38 7.87
CA GLU A 463 0.63 15.17 8.53
C GLU A 463 1.75 14.84 7.52
N ALA A 464 1.47 13.99 6.54
CA ALA A 464 2.42 13.69 5.46
C ALA A 464 2.76 14.95 4.64
N PHE A 465 1.79 15.83 4.38
CA PHE A 465 2.02 17.09 3.68
C PHE A 465 2.81 18.12 4.51
N LEU A 466 2.55 18.22 5.82
CA LEU A 466 3.34 19.06 6.72
C LEU A 466 4.79 18.59 6.79
N LEU A 467 5.03 17.27 6.74
CA LEU A 467 6.37 16.69 6.69
C LEU A 467 7.09 17.04 5.38
N ILE A 468 6.41 16.95 4.23
CA ILE A 468 6.99 17.31 2.93
C ILE A 468 7.31 18.81 2.86
N ASP A 469 6.41 19.68 3.34
CA ASP A 469 6.62 21.13 3.40
C ASP A 469 7.79 21.50 4.33
N TRP A 470 7.89 20.86 5.50
CA TRP A 470 9.03 21.01 6.39
C TRP A 470 10.34 20.55 5.73
N LEU A 471 10.35 19.40 5.05
CA LEU A 471 11.54 18.92 4.35
C LEU A 471 12.01 19.90 3.27
N LEU A 472 11.09 20.44 2.48
CA LEU A 472 11.41 21.39 1.40
C LEU A 472 11.90 22.74 1.92
N THR A 473 11.37 23.22 3.05
CA THR A 473 11.76 24.50 3.65
C THR A 473 13.07 24.44 4.42
N THR A 474 13.38 23.32 5.08
CA THR A 474 14.52 23.21 6.00
C THR A 474 15.82 22.81 5.28
N THR A 475 15.75 22.21 4.09
CA THR A 475 16.89 21.52 3.49
C THR A 475 17.40 22.17 2.19
N LYS A 476 18.06 23.32 2.31
CA LYS A 476 18.64 24.08 1.17
C LYS A 476 19.72 23.36 0.33
N LYS A 477 20.10 22.11 0.66
CA LYS A 477 21.24 21.38 0.07
C LYS A 477 20.94 19.93 -0.34
N ILE A 478 19.69 19.57 -0.63
CA ILE A 478 19.36 18.18 -1.03
C ILE A 478 19.25 18.04 -2.55
N ASN A 479 19.81 16.95 -3.07
CA ASN A 479 19.77 16.57 -4.47
C ASN A 479 18.68 15.49 -4.64
N PHE A 480 17.45 15.90 -4.94
CA PHE A 480 16.34 14.95 -5.12
C PHE A 480 16.47 14.24 -6.48
N ASN A 481 15.99 12.99 -6.57
CA ASN A 481 15.56 12.43 -7.86
C ASN A 481 14.23 13.11 -8.23
N THR A 482 14.35 14.35 -8.73
CA THR A 482 13.29 15.31 -9.01
C THR A 482 12.18 14.74 -9.90
N LYS A 483 12.53 13.77 -10.76
CA LYS A 483 11.61 13.04 -11.63
C LYS A 483 10.56 12.23 -10.86
N SER A 484 11.01 11.34 -9.97
CA SER A 484 10.12 10.41 -9.28
C SER A 484 9.16 11.15 -8.35
N LEU A 485 9.67 12.20 -7.70
CA LEU A 485 8.90 13.03 -6.78
C LEU A 485 7.80 13.79 -7.51
N LEU A 486 8.11 14.44 -8.64
CA LEU A 486 7.09 15.18 -9.39
C LEU A 486 6.03 14.24 -9.96
N HIS A 487 6.40 13.11 -10.55
CA HIS A 487 5.45 12.16 -11.12
C HIS A 487 4.40 11.71 -10.09
N GLN A 488 4.84 11.45 -8.86
CA GLN A 488 3.94 11.02 -7.79
C GLN A 488 3.10 12.16 -7.21
N LEU A 489 3.66 13.36 -7.07
CA LEU A 489 2.88 14.53 -6.67
C LEU A 489 1.78 14.84 -7.71
N VAL A 490 2.09 14.71 -9.00
CA VAL A 490 1.12 14.94 -10.08
C VAL A 490 -0.02 13.92 -10.06
N ARG A 491 0.25 12.66 -9.72
CA ARG A 491 -0.78 11.63 -9.55
C ARG A 491 -1.75 11.88 -8.39
N LEU A 492 -1.36 12.69 -7.41
CA LEU A 492 -2.21 13.08 -6.28
C LEU A 492 -3.16 14.26 -6.60
N LEU A 493 -2.95 14.98 -7.70
CA LEU A 493 -3.77 16.14 -8.10
C LEU A 493 -5.27 15.88 -8.31
N PRO A 494 -5.76 14.71 -8.82
CA PRO A 494 -7.20 14.50 -8.99
C PRO A 494 -7.97 14.40 -7.66
N ASN A 495 -7.28 14.25 -6.52
CA ASN A 495 -7.92 14.27 -5.21
C ASN A 495 -8.16 15.72 -4.74
N LYS A 496 -9.40 16.20 -4.93
CA LYS A 496 -9.86 17.56 -4.60
C LYS A 496 -9.53 18.03 -3.18
N THR A 497 -9.38 17.11 -2.22
CA THR A 497 -9.13 17.47 -0.81
C THR A 497 -7.68 17.87 -0.53
N ILE A 498 -6.76 17.49 -1.41
CA ILE A 498 -5.31 17.70 -1.23
C ILE A 498 -4.68 18.49 -2.39
N THR A 499 -5.43 18.75 -3.46
CA THR A 499 -4.96 19.48 -4.65
C THR A 499 -4.25 20.79 -4.30
N ASP A 500 -4.81 21.60 -3.40
CA ASP A 500 -4.21 22.90 -3.04
C ASP A 500 -2.86 22.74 -2.33
N LYS A 501 -2.72 21.73 -1.46
CA LYS A 501 -1.46 21.43 -0.75
C LYS A 501 -0.39 20.89 -1.70
N VAL A 502 -0.79 20.01 -2.62
CA VAL A 502 0.08 19.48 -3.67
C VAL A 502 0.56 20.60 -4.59
N ILE A 503 -0.32 21.53 -4.97
CA ILE A 503 0.03 22.70 -5.80
C ILE A 503 1.06 23.59 -5.10
N VAL A 504 0.91 23.84 -3.79
CA VAL A 504 1.89 24.62 -3.00
C VAL A 504 3.27 23.96 -3.00
N ILE A 505 3.33 22.65 -2.80
CA ILE A 505 4.59 21.88 -2.80
C ILE A 505 5.24 21.90 -4.18
N ILE A 506 4.44 21.69 -5.24
CA ILE A 506 4.93 21.74 -6.61
C ILE A 506 5.45 23.15 -6.93
N ARG A 507 4.80 24.20 -6.46
CA ARG A 507 5.27 25.59 -6.60
C ARG A 507 6.62 25.80 -5.90
N GLN A 508 6.77 25.35 -4.66
CA GLN A 508 8.04 25.44 -3.93
C GLN A 508 9.17 24.67 -4.62
N LEU A 509 8.88 23.47 -5.13
CA LEU A 509 9.83 22.68 -5.93
C LEU A 509 10.27 23.45 -7.18
N PHE A 510 9.32 24.09 -7.86
CA PHE A 510 9.60 24.91 -9.02
C PHE A 510 10.44 26.13 -8.69
N GLU A 511 10.20 26.84 -7.59
CA GLU A 511 11.01 27.99 -7.15
C GLU A 511 12.49 27.62 -6.89
N HIS A 512 12.82 26.34 -6.74
CA HIS A 512 14.18 25.87 -6.55
C HIS A 512 14.98 25.83 -7.87
N LYS A 513 15.94 26.76 -8.05
CA LYS A 513 16.76 26.92 -9.28
C LYS A 513 17.42 25.63 -9.81
N LYS A 514 17.88 24.73 -8.92
CA LYS A 514 18.46 23.43 -9.32
C LYS A 514 17.43 22.45 -9.87
N PHE A 515 16.20 22.50 -9.34
CA PHE A 515 15.10 21.66 -9.83
C PHE A 515 14.82 22.03 -11.29
N LEU A 516 14.72 23.32 -11.60
CA LEU A 516 14.55 23.80 -12.98
C LEU A 516 15.63 23.31 -13.95
N GLU A 517 16.90 23.34 -13.53
CA GLU A 517 18.03 22.93 -14.38
C GLU A 517 18.02 21.42 -14.67
N GLN A 518 17.51 20.59 -13.75
CA GLN A 518 17.35 19.14 -13.91
C GLN A 518 16.02 18.73 -14.58
N PHE A 519 14.96 19.49 -14.30
CA PHE A 519 13.63 19.30 -14.84
C PHE A 519 13.59 19.60 -16.34
N PHE A 520 14.39 20.58 -16.78
CA PHE A 520 14.41 21.02 -18.15
C PHE A 520 14.81 19.91 -19.17
N PRO A 521 15.89 19.13 -18.96
CA PRO A 521 16.18 17.94 -19.77
C PRO A 521 15.06 16.88 -19.81
N MET A 522 14.23 16.74 -18.77
CA MET A 522 13.09 15.81 -18.79
C MET A 522 12.00 16.26 -19.76
N ILE A 523 11.68 17.57 -19.78
CA ILE A 523 10.77 18.15 -20.78
C ILE A 523 11.27 17.82 -22.19
N LEU A 524 12.59 17.84 -22.40
CA LEU A 524 13.19 17.57 -23.71
C LEU A 524 13.23 16.08 -24.10
N LYS A 525 13.11 15.15 -23.14
CA LYS A 525 13.19 13.69 -23.36
C LYS A 525 11.85 13.00 -23.62
N GLN A 526 10.83 13.75 -24.02
CA GLN A 526 9.49 13.27 -24.37
C GLN A 526 8.56 12.82 -23.23
N GLU A 527 8.84 13.22 -21.99
CA GLU A 527 8.02 12.85 -20.82
C GLU A 527 7.02 13.97 -20.46
N TYR A 528 6.08 14.24 -21.37
CA TYR A 528 5.20 15.41 -21.32
C TYR A 528 3.92 15.22 -20.50
N ASP A 529 3.56 13.99 -20.16
CA ASP A 529 2.24 13.67 -19.59
C ASP A 529 2.02 14.34 -18.24
N ASP A 530 3.05 14.43 -17.39
CA ASP A 530 2.94 15.06 -16.07
C ASP A 530 2.72 16.58 -16.16
N ILE A 531 3.36 17.23 -17.13
CA ILE A 531 3.24 18.69 -17.36
C ILE A 531 1.88 19.02 -17.97
N VAL A 532 1.45 18.20 -18.92
CA VAL A 532 0.11 18.29 -19.50
C VAL A 532 -0.94 18.10 -18.39
N TYR A 533 -0.74 17.15 -17.50
CA TYR A 533 -1.63 16.88 -16.38
C TYR A 533 -1.67 18.07 -15.41
N LEU A 534 -0.51 18.63 -15.07
CA LEU A 534 -0.38 19.86 -14.28
C LEU A 534 -1.12 21.06 -14.88
N LEU A 535 -0.94 21.29 -16.18
CA LEU A 535 -1.58 22.40 -16.90
C LEU A 535 -3.08 22.22 -17.04
N LYS A 536 -3.55 20.98 -17.22
CA LYS A 536 -4.97 20.65 -17.33
C LYS A 536 -5.72 20.85 -16.01
N TYR A 537 -5.11 20.46 -14.89
CA TYR A 537 -5.77 20.49 -13.59
C TYR A 537 -5.61 21.80 -12.82
N SER A 538 -4.49 22.51 -12.99
CA SER A 538 -4.23 23.65 -12.10
C SER A 538 -5.14 24.84 -12.35
N LYS A 539 -5.54 25.15 -13.60
CA LYS A 539 -6.11 26.48 -13.99
C LYS A 539 -5.38 27.68 -13.36
N ASP A 540 -4.21 27.46 -12.76
CA ASP A 540 -3.56 28.38 -11.86
C ASP A 540 -2.66 29.22 -12.72
N THR A 541 -3.00 30.50 -12.79
CA THR A 541 -2.23 31.51 -13.49
C THR A 541 -0.76 31.51 -13.08
N ASN A 542 -0.42 31.12 -11.84
CA ASN A 542 0.97 31.05 -11.38
C ASN A 542 1.74 29.90 -12.01
N ILE A 543 1.15 28.71 -12.14
CA ILE A 543 1.78 27.56 -12.81
C ILE A 543 1.97 27.86 -14.30
N GLN A 544 0.97 28.49 -14.93
CA GLN A 544 1.07 28.93 -16.31
C GLN A 544 2.17 29.99 -16.50
N LEU A 545 2.21 31.03 -15.65
CA LEU A 545 3.26 32.05 -15.67
C LEU A 545 4.64 31.43 -15.47
N TYR A 546 4.74 30.43 -14.60
CA TYR A 546 5.98 29.74 -14.33
C TYR A 546 6.47 28.93 -15.54
N ILE A 547 5.59 28.13 -16.15
CA ILE A 547 5.90 27.40 -17.38
C ILE A 547 6.27 28.36 -18.50
N HIS A 548 5.60 29.52 -18.60
CA HIS A 548 5.97 30.57 -19.54
C HIS A 548 7.36 31.15 -19.26
N GLN A 549 7.73 31.42 -18.00
CA GLN A 549 9.08 31.89 -17.64
C GLN A 549 10.15 30.85 -17.96
N VAL A 550 9.89 29.57 -17.69
CA VAL A 550 10.77 28.48 -18.08
C VAL A 550 10.93 28.46 -19.59
N PHE A 551 9.83 28.49 -20.33
CA PHE A 551 9.82 28.53 -21.79
C PHE A 551 10.61 29.74 -22.34
N GLN A 552 10.45 30.93 -21.77
CA GLN A 552 11.24 32.10 -22.10
C GLN A 552 12.73 31.91 -21.83
N ASN A 553 13.09 31.36 -20.67
CA ASN A 553 14.50 31.13 -20.31
C ASN A 553 15.18 30.17 -21.27
N VAL A 554 14.44 29.19 -21.76
CA VAL A 554 14.90 28.21 -22.75
C VAL A 554 15.20 28.87 -24.08
N LEU A 555 14.31 29.73 -24.54
CA LEU A 555 14.48 30.49 -25.78
C LEU A 555 15.58 31.56 -25.65
N LYS A 556 15.73 32.19 -24.48
CA LYS A 556 16.75 33.22 -24.21
C LYS A 556 18.17 32.67 -24.10
N ARG A 557 18.39 31.49 -23.49
CA ARG A 557 19.73 31.01 -23.08
C ARG A 557 20.65 30.50 -24.20
N LYS A 558 20.22 30.50 -25.48
CA LYS A 558 21.05 30.25 -26.69
C LYS A 558 20.08 30.14 -27.89
N SER A 559 19.49 31.25 -28.33
CA SER A 559 18.45 31.28 -29.37
C SER A 559 18.88 30.74 -30.75
N ARG A 560 20.16 30.37 -30.92
CA ARG A 560 20.73 29.84 -32.16
C ARG A 560 20.72 28.31 -32.24
N ASP A 561 20.30 27.62 -31.20
CA ASP A 561 20.26 26.16 -31.16
C ASP A 561 18.98 25.64 -31.84
N LYS A 562 19.11 25.12 -33.06
CA LYS A 562 17.98 24.59 -33.86
C LYS A 562 17.21 23.50 -33.12
N ASP A 563 17.89 22.68 -32.31
CA ASP A 563 17.27 21.57 -31.61
C ASP A 563 16.34 22.05 -30.49
N LYS A 564 16.70 23.14 -29.82
CA LYS A 564 15.82 23.77 -28.81
C LYS A 564 14.57 24.36 -29.42
N ILE A 565 14.68 24.99 -30.58
CA ILE A 565 13.50 25.51 -31.30
C ILE A 565 12.59 24.35 -31.71
N ARG A 566 13.16 23.27 -32.25
CA ARG A 566 12.40 22.05 -32.60
C ARG A 566 11.69 21.43 -31.41
N LEU A 567 12.37 21.38 -30.26
CA LEU A 567 11.79 20.88 -29.02
C LEU A 567 10.68 21.79 -28.51
N ALA A 568 10.83 23.11 -28.60
CA ALA A 568 9.79 24.07 -28.26
C ALA A 568 8.55 23.92 -29.18
N ILE A 569 8.74 23.73 -30.49
CA ILE A 569 7.66 23.44 -31.45
C ILE A 569 6.92 22.16 -31.07
N LYS A 570 7.67 21.07 -30.80
CA LYS A 570 7.09 19.79 -30.36
C LYS A 570 6.30 19.94 -29.06
N PHE A 571 6.86 20.67 -28.09
CA PHE A 571 6.21 20.91 -26.81
C PHE A 571 4.87 21.63 -27.00
N ILE A 572 4.83 22.73 -27.73
CA ILE A 572 3.57 23.44 -28.03
C ILE A 572 2.60 22.53 -28.79
N GLY A 573 3.07 21.73 -29.75
CA GLY A 573 2.23 20.76 -30.45
C GLY A 573 1.53 19.79 -29.49
N ILE A 574 2.27 19.26 -28.52
CA ILE A 574 1.71 18.36 -27.50
C ILE A 574 0.71 19.09 -26.61
N LEU A 575 1.03 20.31 -26.17
CA LEU A 575 0.10 21.12 -25.39
C LEU A 575 -1.21 21.39 -26.17
N SER A 576 -1.12 21.64 -27.48
CA SER A 576 -2.28 21.93 -28.33
C SER A 576 -3.24 20.74 -28.48
N THR A 577 -2.73 19.51 -28.42
CA THR A 577 -3.55 18.29 -28.52
C THR A 577 -4.25 17.90 -27.22
N ARG A 578 -3.98 18.59 -26.11
CA ARG A 578 -4.38 18.15 -24.75
C ARG A 578 -5.39 19.07 -24.06
N ASN A 579 -6.17 19.86 -24.82
CA ASN A 579 -7.19 20.79 -24.32
C ASN A 579 -6.68 21.80 -23.28
N ILE A 580 -5.47 22.31 -23.47
CA ILE A 580 -4.91 23.40 -22.66
C ILE A 580 -5.54 24.73 -23.11
N ASP A 581 -5.67 25.69 -22.19
CA ASP A 581 -6.23 27.01 -22.48
C ASP A 581 -5.55 27.64 -23.70
N LEU A 582 -6.35 27.95 -24.72
CA LEU A 582 -5.90 28.52 -25.98
C LEU A 582 -5.15 29.84 -25.74
N SER A 583 -5.56 30.64 -24.76
CA SER A 583 -4.92 31.92 -24.42
C SER A 583 -3.46 31.71 -23.99
N PHE A 584 -3.21 30.66 -23.22
CA PHE A 584 -1.86 30.31 -22.77
C PHE A 584 -1.00 29.76 -23.91
N LEU A 585 -1.59 28.89 -24.75
CA LEU A 585 -0.94 28.38 -25.96
C LEU A 585 -0.51 29.53 -26.89
N LEU A 586 -1.38 30.53 -27.08
CA LEU A 586 -1.08 31.72 -27.89
C LEU A 586 0.12 32.51 -27.35
N VAL A 587 0.24 32.66 -26.03
CA VAL A 587 1.39 33.31 -25.39
C VAL A 587 2.68 32.55 -25.68
N LEU A 588 2.68 31.22 -25.56
CA LEU A 588 3.86 30.39 -25.86
C LEU A 588 4.23 30.43 -27.35
N ILE A 589 3.22 30.36 -28.24
CA ILE A 589 3.41 30.47 -29.69
C ILE A 589 4.02 31.83 -30.03
N HIS A 590 3.48 32.91 -29.47
CA HIS A 590 3.99 34.25 -29.71
C HIS A 590 5.44 34.40 -29.23
N GLU A 591 5.76 33.92 -28.03
CA GLU A 591 7.12 33.96 -27.49
C GLU A 591 8.10 33.15 -28.36
N LEU A 592 7.71 31.95 -28.79
CA LEU A 592 8.51 31.12 -29.70
C LEU A 592 8.81 31.84 -31.01
N LEU A 593 7.78 32.41 -31.63
CA LEU A 593 7.90 33.09 -32.92
C LEU A 593 8.72 34.38 -32.79
N SER A 594 8.53 35.15 -31.73
CA SER A 594 9.34 36.35 -31.45
C SER A 594 10.82 36.01 -31.30
N ASN A 595 11.15 34.81 -30.82
CA ASN A 595 12.53 34.35 -30.69
C ASN A 595 13.06 33.72 -31.97
N ILE A 596 12.24 33.11 -32.83
CA ILE A 596 12.65 32.58 -34.13
C ILE A 596 12.98 33.72 -35.10
N PHE A 597 12.16 34.76 -35.15
CA PHE A 597 12.26 35.83 -36.16
C PHE A 597 13.18 37.00 -35.79
N LYS A 598 14.00 36.87 -34.73
CA LYS A 598 15.05 37.88 -34.46
C LYS A 598 16.04 37.91 -35.64
N PRO A 599 16.48 39.11 -36.06
CA PRO A 599 17.51 39.22 -37.09
C PRO A 599 18.76 38.44 -36.61
N ASN A 600 19.29 37.58 -37.48
CA ASN A 600 20.47 36.70 -37.27
C ASN A 600 20.22 35.30 -36.68
N ASN A 601 18.99 34.78 -36.68
CA ASN A 601 18.75 33.38 -36.34
C ASN A 601 18.91 32.43 -37.54
N PRO A 602 19.28 31.16 -37.28
CA PRO A 602 19.49 30.19 -38.34
C PRO A 602 18.17 29.84 -39.05
N MET A 603 18.21 29.71 -40.38
CA MET A 603 17.05 29.26 -41.17
C MET A 603 16.54 27.91 -40.66
N LEU A 604 15.23 27.89 -40.38
CA LEU A 604 14.49 26.68 -40.00
C LEU A 604 14.35 25.74 -41.19
N SER A 605 14.28 24.43 -40.91
CA SER A 605 13.98 23.47 -41.97
C SER A 605 12.53 23.62 -42.43
N ILE A 606 12.23 23.15 -43.65
CA ILE A 606 10.86 23.19 -44.20
C ILE A 606 9.88 22.45 -43.26
N ASN A 607 10.30 21.33 -42.64
CA ASN A 607 9.49 20.62 -41.65
C ASN A 607 9.15 21.48 -40.43
N ASP A 608 10.12 22.27 -39.94
CA ASP A 608 9.91 23.14 -38.79
C ASP A 608 8.95 24.28 -39.12
N LEU A 609 9.06 24.85 -40.33
CA LEU A 609 8.15 25.88 -40.83
C LEU A 609 6.74 25.33 -41.06
N ALA A 610 6.62 24.09 -41.56
CA ALA A 610 5.34 23.42 -41.76
C ALA A 610 4.63 23.13 -40.42
N ASN A 611 5.38 22.64 -39.42
CA ASN A 611 4.85 22.44 -38.06
C ASN A 611 4.43 23.75 -37.41
N LEU A 612 5.19 24.84 -37.61
CA LEU A 612 4.79 26.18 -37.13
C LEU A 612 3.52 26.69 -37.81
N LEU A 613 3.35 26.43 -39.11
CA LEU A 613 2.11 26.77 -39.82
C LEU A 613 0.91 25.97 -39.30
N ALA A 614 1.08 24.69 -39.02
CA ALA A 614 0.04 23.86 -38.41
C ALA A 614 -0.31 24.33 -36.99
N LEU A 615 0.68 24.77 -36.20
CA LEU A 615 0.42 25.37 -34.89
C LEU A 615 -0.28 26.72 -35.00
N LEU A 616 0.07 27.52 -36.01
CA LEU A 616 -0.59 28.79 -36.28
C LEU A 616 -2.01 28.58 -36.80
N SER A 617 -2.32 27.54 -37.58
CA SER A 617 -3.68 27.29 -38.04
C SER A 617 -4.66 27.04 -36.88
N ILE A 618 -4.18 26.47 -35.78
CA ILE A 618 -4.92 26.32 -34.52
C ILE A 618 -5.17 27.70 -33.87
N SER A 619 -4.28 28.67 -34.07
CA SER A 619 -4.39 30.04 -33.52
C SER A 619 -5.24 31.00 -34.35
N ILE A 620 -5.54 30.68 -35.62
CA ILE A 620 -6.23 31.56 -36.57
C ILE A 620 -7.64 31.94 -36.10
N ASP A 621 -8.29 31.11 -35.29
CA ASP A 621 -9.59 31.38 -34.68
C ASP A 621 -9.60 32.67 -33.83
N SER A 622 -8.43 33.15 -33.38
CA SER A 622 -8.30 34.34 -32.51
C SER A 622 -8.13 35.68 -33.25
N PHE A 623 -7.98 35.69 -34.59
CA PHE A 623 -7.80 36.89 -35.44
C PHE A 623 -6.80 37.95 -34.90
N GLN A 624 -5.76 37.54 -34.16
CA GLN A 624 -4.81 38.52 -33.62
C GLN A 624 -3.84 39.04 -34.71
N PRO A 625 -3.60 40.37 -34.79
CA PRO A 625 -2.68 40.99 -35.75
C PRO A 625 -1.24 40.46 -35.68
N SER A 626 -0.82 39.95 -34.52
CA SER A 626 0.50 39.33 -34.33
C SER A 626 0.66 38.04 -35.15
N CYS A 627 -0.35 37.19 -35.22
CA CYS A 627 -0.34 35.96 -36.02
C CYS A 627 -0.22 36.24 -37.53
N GLN A 628 -0.75 37.38 -37.98
CA GLN A 628 -0.65 37.83 -39.39
C GLN A 628 0.81 38.10 -39.78
N ILE A 629 1.52 38.93 -39.00
CA ILE A 629 2.90 39.31 -39.30
C ILE A 629 3.78 38.06 -39.36
N ILE A 630 3.53 37.14 -38.44
CA ILE A 630 4.32 35.92 -38.32
C ILE A 630 4.01 34.93 -39.46
N SER A 631 2.75 34.74 -39.80
CA SER A 631 2.36 33.88 -40.94
C SER A 631 2.99 34.40 -42.24
N GLN A 632 2.98 35.71 -42.46
CA GLN A 632 3.65 36.31 -43.62
C GLN A 632 5.16 36.07 -43.63
N GLN A 633 5.82 36.13 -42.47
CA GLN A 633 7.25 35.82 -42.36
C GLN A 633 7.56 34.34 -42.63
N ILE A 634 6.72 33.41 -42.14
CA ILE A 634 6.89 31.98 -42.43
C ILE A 634 6.71 31.70 -43.92
N ILE A 635 5.68 32.27 -44.56
CA ILE A 635 5.44 32.10 -46.00
C ILE A 635 6.62 32.64 -46.81
N ARG A 636 7.16 33.82 -46.44
CA ARG A 636 8.36 34.37 -47.09
C ARG A 636 9.55 33.43 -46.95
N GLN A 637 9.77 32.86 -45.77
CA GLN A 637 10.87 31.91 -45.54
C GLN A 637 10.69 30.62 -46.35
N ILE A 638 9.47 30.08 -46.44
CA ILE A 638 9.18 28.90 -47.28
C ILE A 638 9.49 29.20 -48.75
N LYS A 639 9.04 30.36 -49.27
CA LYS A 639 9.32 30.76 -50.67
C LYS A 639 10.82 30.82 -50.95
N ILE A 640 11.59 31.46 -50.07
CA ILE A 640 13.06 31.57 -50.22
C ILE A 640 13.69 30.18 -50.24
N THR A 641 13.36 29.31 -49.27
CA THR A 641 13.94 27.97 -49.17
C THR A 641 13.57 27.07 -50.35
N THR A 642 12.34 27.18 -50.87
CA THR A 642 11.92 26.42 -52.07
C THR A 642 12.63 26.86 -53.34
N THR A 643 13.05 28.12 -53.44
CA THR A 643 13.77 28.63 -54.63
C THR A 643 15.26 28.30 -54.65
N THR A 644 15.89 28.09 -53.49
CA THR A 644 17.36 27.99 -53.38
C THR A 644 17.90 26.56 -53.35
N THR A 645 17.10 25.56 -53.00
CA THR A 645 17.58 24.20 -52.70
C THR A 645 16.46 23.20 -52.94
N MET A 646 16.36 22.46 -54.05
CA MET A 646 15.57 21.20 -54.04
C MET A 646 15.71 20.31 -55.30
N THR A 647 15.88 19.00 -55.06
CA THR A 647 15.47 17.86 -55.91
C THR A 647 14.06 17.39 -55.50
N SER A 648 13.33 16.71 -56.39
CA SER A 648 11.86 16.76 -56.46
C SER A 648 11.02 15.76 -55.62
N SER A 649 11.55 14.79 -54.88
CA SER A 649 10.70 13.73 -54.29
C SER A 649 10.28 13.98 -52.83
N THR A 650 11.19 14.38 -51.93
CA THR A 650 10.91 14.43 -50.48
C THR A 650 10.08 15.65 -50.06
N THR A 651 10.27 16.78 -50.73
CA THR A 651 9.54 18.04 -50.54
C THR A 651 8.07 17.89 -50.90
N THR A 652 7.81 17.08 -51.92
CA THR A 652 6.51 16.82 -52.55
C THR A 652 5.62 16.05 -51.58
N HIS A 653 6.16 15.06 -50.87
CA HIS A 653 5.43 14.34 -49.80
C HIS A 653 5.18 15.19 -48.54
N LEU A 654 6.09 16.09 -48.18
CA LEU A 654 5.93 16.92 -46.99
C LEU A 654 4.93 18.07 -47.20
N LEU A 655 4.97 18.70 -48.38
CA LEU A 655 3.94 19.64 -48.81
C LEU A 655 2.56 18.92 -48.82
N ARG A 656 2.48 17.68 -49.33
CA ARG A 656 1.25 16.86 -49.30
C ARG A 656 0.73 16.63 -47.87
N ALA A 657 1.60 16.23 -46.94
CA ALA A 657 1.20 15.89 -45.58
C ALA A 657 0.76 17.08 -44.73
N VAL A 658 1.29 18.29 -44.96
CA VAL A 658 1.03 19.44 -44.09
C VAL A 658 0.20 20.54 -44.75
N LEU A 659 0.46 20.88 -46.02
CA LEU A 659 -0.31 21.95 -46.67
C LEU A 659 -1.72 21.53 -47.01
N VAL A 660 -1.95 20.28 -47.41
CA VAL A 660 -3.28 19.82 -47.81
C VAL A 660 -4.25 19.85 -46.62
N PRO A 661 -3.94 19.25 -45.45
CA PRO A 661 -4.86 19.32 -44.31
C PRO A 661 -5.03 20.77 -43.83
N THR A 662 -3.96 21.56 -43.83
CA THR A 662 -4.01 22.97 -43.42
C THR A 662 -4.87 23.80 -44.37
N LEU A 663 -4.78 23.57 -45.68
CA LEU A 663 -5.63 24.19 -46.71
C LEU A 663 -7.09 23.80 -46.56
N ILE A 664 -7.37 22.52 -46.36
CA ILE A 664 -8.73 22.02 -46.15
C ILE A 664 -9.33 22.65 -44.89
N GLN A 665 -8.56 22.77 -43.81
CA GLN A 665 -9.00 23.41 -42.58
C GLN A 665 -9.25 24.92 -42.76
N ILE A 666 -8.31 25.63 -43.39
CA ILE A 666 -8.44 27.05 -43.74
C ILE A 666 -9.68 27.29 -44.64
N HIS A 667 -9.88 26.44 -45.64
CA HIS A 667 -11.01 26.55 -46.58
C HIS A 667 -12.35 26.21 -45.92
N ARG A 668 -12.39 25.20 -45.04
CA ARG A 668 -13.57 24.88 -44.24
C ARG A 668 -13.95 26.04 -43.33
N GLN A 669 -12.97 26.65 -42.65
CA GLN A 669 -13.18 27.84 -41.84
C GLN A 669 -13.67 29.04 -42.68
N PHE A 670 -13.14 29.23 -43.90
CA PHE A 670 -13.63 30.23 -44.85
C PHE A 670 -15.11 30.02 -45.20
N ILE A 671 -15.51 28.78 -45.48
CA ILE A 671 -16.90 28.41 -45.77
C ILE A 671 -17.79 28.63 -44.54
N ASP A 672 -17.38 28.15 -43.37
CA ASP A 672 -18.16 28.23 -42.14
C ASP A 672 -18.35 29.70 -41.68
N ALA A 673 -17.31 30.53 -41.81
CA ALA A 673 -17.41 31.97 -41.58
C ALA A 673 -18.41 32.62 -42.55
N ASN A 674 -18.27 32.38 -43.86
CA ASN A 674 -19.20 32.92 -44.86
C ASN A 674 -20.64 32.48 -44.62
N GLN A 675 -20.87 31.23 -44.22
CA GLN A 675 -22.19 30.71 -43.88
C GLN A 675 -22.77 31.33 -42.59
N MET A 676 -21.96 31.54 -41.55
CA MET A 676 -22.39 32.27 -40.35
C MET A 676 -22.80 33.70 -40.66
N PHE A 677 -22.08 34.40 -41.55
CA PHE A 677 -22.41 35.76 -41.95
C PHE A 677 -23.67 35.83 -42.82
N GLN A 678 -23.85 34.90 -43.77
CA GLN A 678 -25.06 34.80 -44.56
C GLN A 678 -26.30 34.48 -43.71
N LYS A 679 -26.19 33.57 -42.73
CA LYS A 679 -27.29 33.28 -41.79
C LYS A 679 -27.68 34.47 -40.91
N ARG A 680 -26.74 35.40 -40.65
CA ARG A 680 -26.99 36.61 -39.86
C ARG A 680 -27.47 37.81 -40.68
N LYS A 681 -27.78 37.63 -41.98
CA LYS A 681 -28.17 38.71 -42.93
C LYS A 681 -27.24 39.92 -42.92
N ARG A 682 -25.95 39.72 -42.61
CA ARG A 682 -24.94 40.77 -42.74
C ARG A 682 -24.35 40.69 -44.13
N THR A 683 -23.94 41.82 -44.68
CA THR A 683 -23.18 41.86 -45.93
C THR A 683 -22.04 40.85 -45.83
N PRO A 684 -21.84 40.00 -46.86
CA PRO A 684 -20.74 39.03 -46.86
C PRO A 684 -19.45 39.76 -46.51
N VAL A 685 -18.58 39.11 -45.73
CA VAL A 685 -17.25 39.65 -45.43
C VAL A 685 -16.46 39.61 -46.74
N THR A 686 -16.60 40.64 -47.54
CA THR A 686 -15.87 40.79 -48.81
C THR A 686 -14.39 41.04 -48.58
N ASN A 687 -14.02 41.42 -47.36
CA ASN A 687 -12.65 41.74 -46.98
C ASN A 687 -12.15 40.77 -45.91
N PHE A 688 -11.81 39.55 -46.33
CA PHE A 688 -10.83 38.79 -45.55
C PHE A 688 -9.55 39.62 -45.48
N PRO A 689 -8.80 39.57 -44.37
CA PRO A 689 -7.53 40.24 -44.28
C PRO A 689 -6.64 39.86 -45.50
N PRO A 690 -6.03 40.81 -46.21
CA PRO A 690 -5.30 40.54 -47.46
C PRO A 690 -4.21 39.45 -47.34
N TRP A 691 -3.67 39.27 -46.14
CA TRP A 691 -2.69 38.22 -45.84
C TRP A 691 -3.27 36.80 -45.90
N PHE A 692 -4.53 36.63 -45.48
CA PHE A 692 -5.22 35.35 -45.48
C PHE A 692 -5.47 34.91 -46.93
N LEU A 693 -5.90 35.86 -47.77
CA LEU A 693 -6.04 35.63 -49.21
C LEU A 693 -4.70 35.25 -49.87
N SER A 694 -3.62 35.93 -49.50
CA SER A 694 -2.27 35.66 -50.03
C SER A 694 -1.72 34.29 -49.59
N LEU A 695 -1.96 33.88 -48.34
CA LEU A 695 -1.63 32.54 -47.85
C LEU A 695 -2.42 31.48 -48.61
N TYR A 696 -3.74 31.67 -48.71
CA TYR A 696 -4.64 30.77 -49.42
C TYR A 696 -4.22 30.58 -50.89
N GLN A 697 -3.97 31.67 -51.61
CA GLN A 697 -3.49 31.64 -53.01
C GLN A 697 -2.12 30.96 -53.17
N THR A 698 -1.19 31.22 -52.25
CA THR A 698 0.14 30.58 -52.28
C THR A 698 0.03 29.07 -52.08
N CYS A 699 -0.75 28.64 -51.10
CA CYS A 699 -0.96 27.22 -50.83
C CYS A 699 -1.68 26.53 -52.00
N LEU A 700 -2.67 27.19 -52.62
CA LEU A 700 -3.36 26.68 -53.82
C LEU A 700 -2.39 26.50 -55.01
N SER A 701 -1.47 27.43 -55.20
CA SER A 701 -0.46 27.34 -56.27
C SER A 701 0.50 26.15 -56.10
N LEU A 702 0.89 25.85 -54.86
CA LEU A 702 1.75 24.71 -54.53
C LEU A 702 1.02 23.37 -54.75
N LEU A 703 -0.26 23.32 -54.41
CA LEU A 703 -1.09 22.14 -54.62
C LEU A 703 -1.29 21.83 -56.12
N ASN A 704 -1.50 22.86 -56.93
CA ASN A 704 -1.60 22.72 -58.38
C ASN A 704 -0.29 22.19 -59.01
N ALA A 705 0.86 22.68 -58.55
CA ALA A 705 2.15 22.19 -59.03
C ALA A 705 2.35 20.69 -58.70
N TYR A 706 1.86 20.25 -57.53
CA TYR A 706 1.95 18.86 -57.07
C TYR A 706 1.13 17.89 -57.93
N CYS A 707 -0.16 18.19 -58.13
CA CYS A 707 -1.10 17.31 -58.83
C CYS A 707 -0.74 17.02 -60.30
N ASN A 708 0.20 17.80 -60.84
CA ASN A 708 0.72 17.70 -62.20
C ASN A 708 2.02 16.87 -62.31
N SER A 709 2.50 16.22 -61.24
CA SER A 709 3.70 15.34 -61.24
C SER A 709 3.36 13.86 -60.95
N SER A 710 4.02 12.89 -61.62
CA SER A 710 3.76 11.43 -61.51
C SER A 710 4.52 10.74 -60.34
N PRO A 711 3.95 9.75 -59.62
CA PRO A 711 4.60 9.10 -58.47
C PRO A 711 5.59 7.95 -58.83
N PRO A 712 6.64 7.69 -58.01
CA PRO A 712 7.58 6.56 -58.19
C PRO A 712 7.14 5.26 -57.47
N ILE A 713 7.49 4.08 -58.04
CA ILE A 713 7.16 2.73 -57.52
C ILE A 713 8.38 2.13 -56.78
N PRO A 714 8.24 1.49 -55.60
CA PRO A 714 9.35 0.81 -54.89
C PRO A 714 9.67 -0.59 -55.47
N THR A 715 10.96 -0.95 -55.62
CA THR A 715 11.41 -2.26 -56.15
C THR A 715 11.91 -3.23 -55.06
N TYR A 716 11.72 -4.53 -55.27
CA TYR A 716 11.92 -5.64 -54.31
C TYR A 716 13.37 -6.14 -54.13
N ASP A 717 14.36 -5.48 -54.72
CA ASP A 717 15.73 -6.02 -54.87
C ASP A 717 16.55 -6.09 -53.57
N ASN A 718 16.08 -5.53 -52.46
CA ASN A 718 16.83 -5.44 -51.19
C ASN A 718 16.61 -6.61 -50.20
N ILE A 719 15.83 -7.64 -50.56
CA ILE A 719 15.42 -8.69 -49.60
C ILE A 719 16.42 -9.86 -49.52
N SER A 720 17.24 -10.12 -50.55
CA SER A 720 18.12 -11.31 -50.63
C SER A 720 19.31 -11.30 -49.66
N ASP A 721 19.86 -10.13 -49.33
CA ASP A 721 21.18 -10.05 -48.67
C ASP A 721 21.14 -10.35 -47.16
N ASN A 722 19.95 -10.37 -46.55
CA ASN A 722 19.80 -10.52 -45.10
C ASN A 722 19.61 -11.97 -44.60
N PHE A 723 19.61 -12.98 -45.49
CA PHE A 723 19.12 -14.33 -45.15
C PHE A 723 20.14 -15.48 -45.13
N GLN A 724 21.43 -15.25 -45.39
CA GLN A 724 22.42 -16.34 -45.52
C GLN A 724 22.75 -17.14 -44.23
N THR A 725 22.08 -16.90 -43.09
CA THR A 725 22.52 -17.46 -41.78
C THR A 725 21.52 -18.34 -41.02
N HIS A 726 20.30 -18.58 -41.52
CA HIS A 726 19.29 -19.35 -40.75
C HIS A 726 18.52 -20.39 -41.59
N TYR A 727 18.92 -21.65 -41.49
CA TYR A 727 18.29 -22.81 -42.15
C TYR A 727 17.30 -23.53 -41.23
N CYS A 728 16.15 -22.92 -40.92
CA CYS A 728 15.03 -23.68 -40.38
C CYS A 728 13.83 -23.62 -41.34
N SER A 729 13.07 -24.70 -41.41
CA SER A 729 11.96 -24.86 -42.36
C SER A 729 10.92 -23.74 -42.28
N ILE A 730 10.71 -23.17 -41.09
CA ILE A 730 9.74 -22.08 -40.87
C ILE A 730 10.23 -20.76 -41.50
N CYS A 731 11.54 -20.49 -41.49
CA CYS A 731 12.10 -19.31 -42.15
C CYS A 731 11.89 -19.39 -43.66
N GLU A 732 12.17 -20.55 -44.24
CA GLU A 732 12.05 -20.83 -45.67
C GLU A 732 10.60 -20.71 -46.13
N GLU A 733 9.67 -21.22 -45.32
CA GLU A 733 8.25 -21.12 -45.60
C GLU A 733 7.74 -19.67 -45.55
N LEU A 734 8.15 -18.88 -44.56
CA LEU A 734 7.79 -17.46 -44.44
C LEU A 734 8.37 -16.64 -45.60
N PHE A 735 9.60 -16.93 -45.99
CA PHE A 735 10.26 -16.25 -47.11
C PHE A 735 9.57 -16.54 -48.43
N THR A 736 9.24 -17.81 -48.69
CA THR A 736 8.50 -18.23 -49.88
C THR A 736 7.14 -17.50 -49.96
N PHE A 737 6.47 -17.32 -48.81
CA PHE A 737 5.24 -16.53 -48.73
C PHE A 737 5.47 -15.04 -49.06
N LEU A 738 6.51 -14.41 -48.52
CA LEU A 738 6.82 -13.00 -48.78
C LEU A 738 7.17 -12.76 -50.25
N GLN A 739 7.92 -13.66 -50.89
CA GLN A 739 8.29 -13.55 -52.31
C GLN A 739 7.15 -13.82 -53.28
N ASN A 740 6.17 -14.67 -52.91
CA ASN A 740 5.10 -15.04 -53.83
C ASN A 740 4.07 -13.91 -53.96
N THR A 741 4.16 -13.10 -55.01
CA THR A 741 3.26 -11.93 -55.25
C THR A 741 1.78 -12.28 -55.36
N ASN A 742 1.44 -13.56 -55.54
CA ASN A 742 0.05 -14.01 -55.72
C ASN A 742 -0.62 -14.48 -54.42
N ILE A 743 0.13 -14.60 -53.31
CA ILE A 743 -0.40 -15.05 -52.02
C ILE A 743 -0.30 -13.92 -51.00
N PHE A 744 -1.44 -13.42 -50.53
CA PHE A 744 -1.50 -12.27 -49.62
C PHE A 744 -1.71 -12.67 -48.16
N GLU A 745 -2.19 -13.87 -47.92
CA GLU A 745 -2.45 -14.40 -46.58
C GLU A 745 -1.94 -15.84 -46.44
N LYS A 746 -1.41 -16.19 -45.26
CA LYS A 746 -0.98 -17.56 -44.95
C LYS A 746 -1.02 -17.84 -43.45
N THR A 747 -1.44 -19.05 -43.09
CA THR A 747 -1.37 -19.57 -41.72
C THR A 747 -0.15 -20.47 -41.56
N PHE A 748 0.67 -20.19 -40.54
CA PHE A 748 1.87 -20.93 -40.17
C PHE A 748 1.61 -21.81 -38.94
N LEU A 749 2.05 -23.05 -38.98
CA LEU A 749 2.07 -23.97 -37.83
C LEU A 749 3.47 -23.97 -37.22
N ILE A 750 3.58 -23.53 -35.96
CA ILE A 750 4.86 -23.23 -35.34
C ILE A 750 5.01 -24.03 -34.05
N PRO A 751 6.01 -24.92 -33.95
CA PRO A 751 6.33 -25.61 -32.71
C PRO A 751 6.52 -24.63 -31.55
N LYS A 752 6.02 -24.97 -30.36
CA LYS A 752 6.04 -24.07 -29.19
C LYS A 752 7.45 -23.59 -28.84
N ASP A 753 8.47 -24.40 -29.04
CA ASP A 753 9.88 -24.07 -28.82
C ASP A 753 10.46 -23.11 -29.88
N LYS A 754 9.79 -22.93 -31.03
CA LYS A 754 10.21 -22.06 -32.14
C LYS A 754 9.46 -20.74 -32.23
N ILE A 755 8.44 -20.49 -31.41
CA ILE A 755 7.62 -19.27 -31.52
C ILE A 755 8.42 -17.99 -31.30
N TYR A 756 9.39 -18.01 -30.39
CA TYR A 756 10.27 -16.87 -30.15
C TYR A 756 11.14 -16.56 -31.38
N HIS A 757 11.64 -17.58 -32.06
CA HIS A 757 12.42 -17.44 -33.29
C HIS A 757 11.58 -16.86 -34.43
N PHE A 758 10.34 -17.35 -34.62
CA PHE A 758 9.44 -16.84 -35.64
C PHE A 758 9.08 -15.37 -35.45
N ASN A 759 8.69 -14.97 -34.23
CA ASN A 759 8.36 -13.58 -33.93
C ASN A 759 9.53 -12.64 -34.20
N LYS A 760 10.77 -13.08 -33.91
CA LYS A 760 11.99 -12.31 -34.21
C LYS A 760 12.18 -12.07 -35.71
N ILE A 761 11.77 -13.01 -36.56
CA ILE A 761 11.88 -12.88 -38.02
C ILE A 761 10.75 -12.01 -38.57
N VAL A 762 9.51 -12.26 -38.16
CA VAL A 762 8.35 -11.47 -38.59
C VAL A 762 8.54 -9.98 -38.29
N ASN A 763 9.12 -9.64 -37.14
CA ASN A 763 9.44 -8.26 -36.77
C ASN A 763 10.49 -7.59 -37.67
N LYS A 764 11.31 -8.34 -38.42
CA LYS A 764 12.21 -7.75 -39.43
C LYS A 764 11.45 -7.36 -40.71
N PHE A 765 10.28 -7.94 -40.94
CA PHE A 765 9.45 -7.73 -42.14
C PHE A 765 8.17 -6.94 -41.86
N THR A 766 8.05 -6.30 -40.69
CA THR A 766 6.90 -5.47 -40.32
C THR A 766 6.48 -4.44 -41.38
N PRO A 767 7.38 -3.81 -42.18
CA PRO A 767 6.95 -2.89 -43.22
C PRO A 767 6.13 -3.54 -44.35
N LEU A 768 6.25 -4.85 -44.54
CA LEU A 768 5.57 -5.61 -45.60
C LEU A 768 4.37 -6.41 -45.07
N ILE A 769 4.25 -6.55 -43.74
CA ILE A 769 3.25 -7.38 -43.06
C ILE A 769 2.22 -6.48 -42.37
N ILE A 770 0.95 -6.60 -42.80
CA ILE A 770 -0.16 -5.80 -42.30
C ILE A 770 -0.65 -6.31 -40.95
N ASN A 771 -0.71 -7.63 -40.78
CA ASN A 771 -1.34 -8.21 -39.60
C ASN A 771 -0.75 -9.58 -39.24
N VAL A 772 -0.67 -9.84 -37.94
CA VAL A 772 -0.24 -11.11 -37.34
C VAL A 772 -1.25 -11.48 -36.25
N LYS A 773 -2.00 -12.57 -36.42
CA LYS A 773 -2.99 -13.04 -35.44
C LYS A 773 -2.68 -14.46 -34.95
N PRO A 774 -2.54 -14.70 -33.63
CA PRO A 774 -2.52 -16.05 -33.08
C PRO A 774 -3.94 -16.64 -33.11
N MET A 775 -4.12 -17.83 -33.67
CA MET A 775 -5.45 -18.41 -33.89
C MET A 775 -5.81 -19.50 -32.87
N THR A 776 -4.88 -20.38 -32.48
CA THR A 776 -5.05 -21.39 -31.40
C THR A 776 -3.69 -22.03 -31.06
N SER A 777 -3.56 -22.62 -29.87
CA SER A 777 -2.43 -23.50 -29.52
C SER A 777 -2.94 -24.92 -29.29
N ASP A 778 -2.49 -25.88 -30.08
CA ASP A 778 -2.60 -27.29 -29.73
C ASP A 778 -1.47 -27.67 -28.75
N ASN A 779 -1.45 -28.89 -28.21
CA ASN A 779 -0.46 -29.31 -27.22
C ASN A 779 0.99 -29.12 -27.72
N GLU A 780 1.25 -29.21 -29.03
CA GLU A 780 2.59 -29.17 -29.60
C GLU A 780 2.89 -27.93 -30.50
N ASN A 781 1.88 -27.26 -31.08
CA ASN A 781 2.07 -26.20 -32.07
C ASN A 781 1.16 -24.96 -31.86
N HIS A 782 1.61 -23.79 -32.30
CA HIS A 782 0.83 -22.56 -32.44
C HIS A 782 0.44 -22.32 -33.91
N GLN A 783 -0.81 -21.91 -34.15
CA GLN A 783 -1.25 -21.41 -35.44
C GLN A 783 -1.15 -19.88 -35.48
N ILE A 784 -0.36 -19.33 -36.42
CA ILE A 784 -0.18 -17.89 -36.61
C ILE A 784 -0.58 -17.50 -38.04
N TYR A 785 -1.52 -16.58 -38.18
CA TYR A 785 -1.98 -16.07 -39.48
C TYR A 785 -1.30 -14.73 -39.81
N ILE A 786 -0.73 -14.62 -41.03
CA ILE A 786 -0.01 -13.43 -41.52
C ILE A 786 -0.62 -12.92 -42.84
N MET A 787 -0.74 -11.59 -42.99
CA MET A 787 -1.20 -10.91 -44.21
C MET A 787 -0.19 -9.85 -44.70
N LYS A 788 0.07 -9.73 -46.01
CA LYS A 788 1.03 -8.77 -46.62
C LYS A 788 0.37 -7.74 -47.57
N MET A 789 1.05 -6.61 -47.83
CA MET A 789 0.59 -5.53 -48.74
C MET A 789 0.60 -5.92 -50.23
N SER A 790 -0.39 -5.45 -50.99
CA SER A 790 -0.48 -5.60 -52.45
C SER A 790 0.26 -4.48 -53.18
N THR A 791 0.83 -4.76 -54.35
CA THR A 791 1.47 -3.75 -55.21
C THR A 791 0.49 -2.83 -55.94
N ASP A 792 -0.81 -3.17 -55.95
CA ASP A 792 -1.89 -2.38 -56.54
C ASP A 792 -2.82 -1.80 -55.45
N ASP A 793 -2.27 -1.07 -54.49
CA ASP A 793 -3.10 -0.42 -53.48
C ASP A 793 -3.91 0.74 -54.11
N GLU A 794 -5.19 0.44 -54.38
CA GLU A 794 -6.27 1.37 -54.77
C GLU A 794 -6.31 2.66 -53.93
N GLU A 795 -5.75 2.64 -52.73
CA GLU A 795 -5.78 3.74 -51.77
C GLU A 795 -4.95 4.95 -52.24
N ILE A 796 -3.76 4.72 -52.83
CA ILE A 796 -2.91 5.80 -53.37
C ILE A 796 -3.57 6.43 -54.62
N TRP A 797 -4.22 5.61 -55.45
CA TRP A 797 -4.96 6.07 -56.63
C TRP A 797 -6.23 6.85 -56.23
N ARG A 798 -6.98 6.37 -55.23
CA ARG A 798 -8.16 7.06 -54.68
C ARG A 798 -7.79 8.41 -54.08
N GLU A 799 -6.68 8.51 -53.35
CA GLU A 799 -6.25 9.76 -52.71
C GLU A 799 -5.89 10.85 -53.74
N ASN A 800 -5.17 10.50 -54.81
CA ASN A 800 -4.83 11.46 -55.88
C ASN A 800 -6.08 11.96 -56.63
N ASN A 801 -7.07 11.10 -56.84
CA ASN A 801 -8.34 11.50 -57.47
C ASN A 801 -9.19 12.38 -56.54
N LEU A 802 -9.18 12.13 -55.24
CA LEU A 802 -9.86 12.97 -54.24
C LEU A 802 -9.29 14.40 -54.25
N LEU A 803 -7.95 14.53 -54.26
CA LEU A 803 -7.26 15.82 -54.28
C LEU A 803 -7.56 16.63 -55.55
N ARG A 804 -7.59 15.97 -56.73
CA ARG A 804 -7.99 16.61 -57.99
C ARG A 804 -9.43 17.11 -57.95
N SER A 805 -10.35 16.31 -57.40
CA SER A 805 -11.76 16.69 -57.26
C SER A 805 -11.95 17.89 -56.32
N LEU A 806 -11.16 17.94 -55.23
CA LEU A 806 -11.16 19.02 -54.24
C LEU A 806 -10.62 20.33 -54.83
N LEU A 807 -9.56 20.26 -55.64
CA LEU A 807 -9.01 21.40 -56.40
C LEU A 807 -10.02 21.98 -57.38
N THR A 808 -10.68 21.14 -58.17
CA THR A 808 -11.70 21.57 -59.13
C THR A 808 -12.87 22.25 -58.43
N HIS A 809 -13.31 21.74 -57.28
CA HIS A 809 -14.38 22.37 -56.51
C HIS A 809 -13.97 23.72 -55.93
N ILE A 810 -12.72 23.85 -55.46
CA ILE A 810 -12.17 25.12 -54.97
C ILE A 810 -12.12 26.17 -56.10
N GLN A 811 -11.66 25.78 -57.29
CA GLN A 811 -11.57 26.68 -58.45
C GLN A 811 -12.96 27.14 -58.92
N LEU A 812 -13.93 26.22 -59.04
CA LEU A 812 -15.31 26.54 -59.42
C LEU A 812 -16.01 27.47 -58.42
N SER A 813 -15.67 27.39 -57.13
CA SER A 813 -16.23 28.28 -56.10
C SER A 813 -15.70 29.72 -56.16
N ASN A 814 -14.58 29.96 -56.84
CA ASN A 814 -14.03 31.30 -57.03
C ASN A 814 -14.53 31.97 -58.33
N ASP A 815 -15.00 31.18 -59.31
CA ASP A 815 -15.35 31.67 -60.65
C ASP A 815 -16.86 31.94 -60.86
N THR A 816 -17.74 31.62 -59.90
CA THR A 816 -19.20 31.70 -60.10
C THR A 816 -19.92 32.54 -59.03
N GLU A 817 -20.49 33.68 -59.43
CA GLU A 817 -21.37 34.52 -58.60
C GLU A 817 -22.85 34.06 -58.59
N ASP A 818 -23.20 32.97 -59.28
CA ASP A 818 -24.61 32.56 -59.47
C ASP A 818 -25.13 31.54 -58.45
N GLN A 819 -26.30 31.84 -57.87
CA GLN A 819 -26.88 31.21 -56.66
C GLN A 819 -27.50 29.81 -56.84
N SER A 820 -27.40 29.16 -58.00
CA SER A 820 -28.20 27.95 -58.28
C SER A 820 -27.57 26.60 -57.88
N ASP A 821 -26.33 26.57 -57.38
CA ASP A 821 -25.58 25.30 -57.24
C ASP A 821 -25.44 24.73 -55.80
N MET A 822 -26.42 25.01 -54.92
CA MET A 822 -26.49 24.42 -53.56
C MET A 822 -26.55 22.88 -53.54
N THR A 823 -27.04 22.27 -54.62
CA THR A 823 -27.24 20.82 -54.74
C THR A 823 -25.92 20.07 -55.00
N ARG A 824 -24.95 20.69 -55.67
CA ARG A 824 -23.61 20.11 -55.90
C ARG A 824 -22.75 20.09 -54.64
N SER A 825 -22.80 21.16 -53.83
CA SER A 825 -22.08 21.22 -52.55
C SER A 825 -22.56 20.15 -51.54
N LYS A 826 -23.86 19.79 -51.56
CA LYS A 826 -24.41 18.70 -50.73
C LYS A 826 -23.95 17.31 -51.17
N ARG A 827 -23.83 17.05 -52.48
CA ARG A 827 -23.32 15.76 -53.00
C ARG A 827 -21.82 15.57 -52.76
N PHE A 828 -21.05 16.65 -52.76
CA PHE A 828 -19.62 16.59 -52.45
C PHE A 828 -19.39 16.25 -50.96
N LYS A 829 -20.21 16.79 -50.05
CA LYS A 829 -20.16 16.48 -48.60
C LYS A 829 -20.48 15.02 -48.23
N SER A 830 -21.19 14.29 -49.08
CA SER A 830 -21.47 12.86 -48.85
C SER A 830 -20.41 11.93 -49.46
N SER A 831 -19.53 12.46 -50.32
CA SER A 831 -18.48 11.69 -51.00
C SER A 831 -17.10 11.86 -50.37
N LEU A 832 -16.91 12.92 -49.59
CA LEU A 832 -15.77 13.18 -48.71
C LEU A 832 -16.05 12.53 -47.36
#